data_AF-A0A8I3QBF9-F1
#
_entry.id   AF-A0A8I3QBF9-F1
#
_cell.length_a   1.000
_cell.length_b   1.000
_cell.length_c   1.000
_cell.angle_alpha   90.00
_cell.angle_beta   90.00
_cell.angle_gamma   90.00
#
_symmetry.space_group_name_H-M   'P 1'
#
loop_
_entity.id
_entity.type
_entity.pdbx_description
1 polymer ?
#
loop_
_entity_poly.entity_id
_entity_poly.type
_entity_poly.pdbx_seq_one_letter_code
_entity_poly.pdbx_strand_id
1 'polypeptide(L)'
;EAGKFWKPRNFEETGLSWQTASEFVHSPPRRCCCSDSYPEVFCPSLDDIMENSKDYNERLWAWEGWRSEVGKQLRPLYEEYVALKNEMARANNYEDYGDYWRGDYEEEWENGYNYSRNQLIDDVEHTFTQIMPLYQHLHAYVRTKLMDTYPSYISPTGCLPAHLLGDMWGRFWTNLYPLTVPFGQKPNIDVTNAMVNQSWDARKIFKEAEKFFVSVGLPNMTQEFWENSMLTEPSDSRKVVCHPTAWDLGKGDFRIKMCTKVTMDDFLTAHHEMGHIQYDMAYAAQPFLLRNGANEGFHEAVGEIMSLSAATPNHLKNIGLLPPSFFEDSETEINFLLKQALTIVGTLPFTYMLEKWRWMVFKGEIPKDQWMKTWWEMKRNIVGVVEPVPHDETYCDPASLFHVANDYSFIRYYTRTIYQFQFQEALCQIAKHEGPLHKCDISNSSEAGQKLLEMLKLGKSKPWTYALEIVVGAKNMDVRPLLNYFEPLFTWLKEQNRNSFVGWNTDWSPYADQSIKVRISLKSALGEKAYEWNNNEMYLFRSSIAYAMRQYFSEVKNQTIPFVEDNVWVSDLKPRISFNFFVTSPGNVSDIIPRTEVEEAIRMYRSRINDVFRLDDNSLEFLGIQPTLGPPYEPPVTIWLIVFGVVMGVVVVGIVLLIFSGIRNRRKNDQARGEENPYASVDLSKGENNPGFQNVDDAQTSF
;
A
#
# COMPACT_ATOMS: atom_id res chain seq x y z
N GLU A 1 -40.59 7.60 18.64
CA GLU A 1 -40.64 7.24 17.20
C GLU A 1 -39.56 6.19 16.88
N ALA A 2 -39.65 5.02 17.53
CA ALA A 2 -38.74 3.91 17.30
C ALA A 2 -39.35 2.99 16.22
N GLY A 3 -38.54 2.59 15.24
CA GLY A 3 -38.92 1.53 14.30
C GLY A 3 -38.75 1.83 12.82
N LYS A 4 -37.63 2.43 12.38
CA LYS A 4 -37.09 2.11 11.05
C LYS A 4 -36.30 0.82 11.19
N PHE A 5 -36.99 -0.32 11.24
CA PHE A 5 -36.33 -1.61 11.13
C PHE A 5 -35.60 -1.65 9.78
N TRP A 6 -34.33 -2.06 9.82
CA TRP A 6 -33.55 -2.33 8.62
C TRP A 6 -34.32 -3.35 7.76
N LYS A 7 -34.54 -3.05 6.48
CA LYS A 7 -35.46 -3.83 5.65
C LYS A 7 -34.95 -5.26 5.51
N PRO A 8 -35.81 -6.29 5.59
CA PRO A 8 -35.40 -7.70 5.43
C PRO A 8 -34.57 -7.95 4.15
N ARG A 9 -34.90 -7.26 3.05
CA ARG A 9 -34.15 -7.33 1.80
C ARG A 9 -32.68 -6.88 1.94
N ASN A 10 -32.43 -5.80 2.67
CA ASN A 10 -31.07 -5.29 2.90
C ASN A 10 -30.26 -6.29 3.76
N PHE A 11 -30.93 -7.05 4.64
CA PHE A 11 -30.31 -8.11 5.44
C PHE A 11 -29.93 -9.32 4.59
N GLU A 12 -30.81 -9.74 3.68
CA GLU A 12 -30.52 -10.80 2.71
C GLU A 12 -29.38 -10.41 1.76
N GLU A 13 -29.42 -9.20 1.18
CA GLU A 13 -28.39 -8.67 0.27
C GLU A 13 -27.02 -8.58 0.96
N THR A 14 -26.98 -8.11 2.21
CA THR A 14 -25.74 -8.08 3.00
C THR A 14 -25.22 -9.48 3.26
N GLY A 15 -26.07 -10.41 3.71
CA GLY A 15 -25.69 -11.81 3.95
C GLY A 15 -25.14 -12.51 2.70
N LEU A 16 -25.77 -12.28 1.54
CA LEU A 16 -25.35 -12.83 0.25
C LEU A 16 -24.01 -12.25 -0.22
N SER A 17 -23.83 -10.92 -0.13
CA SER A 17 -22.55 -10.27 -0.46
C SER A 17 -21.43 -10.78 0.43
N TRP A 18 -21.68 -10.96 1.72
CA TRP A 18 -20.72 -11.52 2.68
C TRP A 18 -20.33 -12.95 2.40
N GLN A 19 -21.33 -13.82 2.23
CA GLN A 19 -21.08 -15.23 1.97
C GLN A 19 -20.27 -15.40 0.68
N THR A 20 -20.61 -14.62 -0.35
CA THR A 20 -19.91 -14.62 -1.64
C THR A 20 -18.47 -14.12 -1.49
N ALA A 21 -18.24 -13.00 -0.78
CA ALA A 21 -16.90 -12.48 -0.52
C ALA A 21 -16.02 -13.47 0.27
N SER A 22 -16.58 -14.09 1.30
CA SER A 22 -15.91 -15.14 2.08
C SER A 22 -15.56 -16.34 1.20
N GLU A 23 -16.49 -16.83 0.38
CA GLU A 23 -16.26 -17.97 -0.51
C GLU A 23 -15.12 -17.71 -1.50
N PHE A 24 -14.96 -16.48 -2.00
CA PHE A 24 -13.84 -16.11 -2.88
C PHE A 24 -12.48 -16.16 -2.18
N VAL A 25 -12.40 -15.72 -0.93
CA VAL A 25 -11.14 -15.73 -0.18
C VAL A 25 -10.77 -17.15 0.30
N HIS A 26 -11.75 -18.01 0.55
CA HIS A 26 -11.53 -19.39 1.01
C HIS A 26 -11.35 -20.41 -0.13
N SER A 27 -11.72 -20.06 -1.36
CA SER A 27 -11.62 -20.97 -2.52
C SER A 27 -10.31 -20.74 -3.27
N PRO A 28 -9.51 -21.79 -3.56
CA PRO A 28 -8.33 -21.63 -4.39
C PRO A 28 -8.73 -21.10 -5.78
N PRO A 29 -8.05 -20.07 -6.31
CA PRO A 29 -8.38 -19.50 -7.60
C PRO A 29 -8.18 -20.55 -8.69
N ARG A 30 -9.24 -20.82 -9.47
CA ARG A 30 -9.25 -21.85 -10.54
C ARG A 30 -8.35 -21.52 -11.74
N ARG A 31 -7.67 -20.35 -11.75
CA ARG A 31 -6.90 -19.84 -12.89
C ARG A 31 -5.47 -19.38 -12.56
N CYS A 32 -4.93 -19.69 -11.38
CA CYS A 32 -3.55 -19.33 -11.03
C CYS A 32 -2.51 -20.37 -11.49
N CYS A 33 -2.68 -20.99 -12.66
CA CYS A 33 -1.67 -21.89 -13.23
C CYS A 33 -0.98 -21.22 -14.42
N CYS A 34 0.34 -21.05 -14.33
CA CYS A 34 1.17 -20.64 -15.46
C CYS A 34 1.39 -21.79 -16.45
N SER A 35 1.12 -21.48 -17.73
CA SER A 35 1.39 -22.23 -18.97
C SER A 35 0.46 -23.41 -19.29
N ASP A 36 -0.15 -23.34 -20.48
CA ASP A 36 -0.91 -24.40 -21.17
C ASP A 36 -0.07 -25.64 -21.54
N SER A 37 1.15 -25.79 -21.02
CA SER A 37 2.12 -26.78 -21.49
C SER A 37 2.26 -28.05 -20.64
N TYR A 38 1.77 -28.11 -19.39
CA TYR A 38 1.90 -29.32 -18.56
C TYR A 38 0.73 -29.50 -17.57
N PRO A 39 -0.19 -30.46 -17.80
CA PRO A 39 -1.39 -30.64 -16.95
C PRO A 39 -1.18 -31.31 -15.59
N GLU A 40 0.04 -31.62 -15.15
CA GLU A 40 0.28 -32.50 -13.98
C GLU A 40 1.36 -32.01 -12.99
N VAL A 41 1.66 -30.72 -12.93
CA VAL A 41 2.59 -30.19 -11.92
C VAL A 41 1.80 -29.73 -10.68
N PHE A 42 2.14 -30.31 -9.53
CA PHE A 42 1.70 -29.91 -8.20
C PHE A 42 1.95 -28.40 -8.01
N CYS A 43 0.91 -27.56 -8.13
CA CYS A 43 1.02 -26.14 -7.82
C CYS A 43 1.13 -25.99 -6.29
N PRO A 44 2.23 -25.42 -5.76
CA PRO A 44 2.28 -25.01 -4.36
C PRO A 44 1.16 -23.99 -4.09
N SER A 45 0.71 -23.87 -2.83
CA SER A 45 -0.24 -22.82 -2.46
C SER A 45 0.38 -21.44 -2.70
N LEU A 46 -0.44 -20.42 -2.98
CA LEU A 46 0.06 -19.04 -3.12
C LEU A 46 0.77 -18.59 -1.84
N ASP A 47 0.33 -19.07 -0.67
CA ASP A 47 1.02 -18.84 0.60
C ASP A 47 2.44 -19.40 0.56
N ASP A 48 2.64 -20.67 0.15
CA ASP A 48 3.97 -21.28 0.08
C ASP A 48 4.93 -20.51 -0.86
N ILE A 49 4.43 -20.04 -2.00
CA ILE A 49 5.21 -19.18 -2.92
C ILE A 49 5.61 -17.88 -2.20
N MET A 50 4.65 -17.20 -1.57
CA MET A 50 4.90 -15.91 -0.92
C MET A 50 5.71 -16.05 0.38
N GLU A 51 5.76 -17.23 1.00
CA GLU A 51 6.58 -17.51 2.18
C GLU A 51 8.01 -17.89 1.81
N ASN A 52 8.18 -18.78 0.83
CA ASN A 52 9.46 -19.47 0.60
C ASN A 52 10.20 -19.02 -0.66
N SER A 53 9.50 -18.53 -1.70
CA SER A 53 10.17 -18.14 -2.95
C SER A 53 11.06 -16.93 -2.76
N LYS A 54 12.23 -16.96 -3.40
CA LYS A 54 13.17 -15.83 -3.54
C LYS A 54 13.23 -15.31 -4.97
N ASP A 55 12.38 -15.81 -5.87
CA ASP A 55 12.29 -15.33 -7.23
C ASP A 55 11.38 -14.09 -7.27
N TYR A 56 11.95 -12.95 -7.68
CA TYR A 56 11.21 -11.69 -7.77
C TYR A 56 9.97 -11.82 -8.67
N ASN A 57 10.13 -12.46 -9.83
CA ASN A 57 9.10 -12.54 -10.86
C ASN A 57 7.98 -13.49 -10.45
N GLU A 58 8.32 -14.61 -9.82
CA GLU A 58 7.33 -15.58 -9.30
C GLU A 58 6.46 -14.94 -8.21
N ARG A 59 7.08 -14.22 -7.27
CA ARG A 59 6.37 -13.50 -6.21
C ARG A 59 5.49 -12.38 -6.77
N LEU A 60 5.98 -11.63 -7.76
CA LEU A 60 5.20 -10.59 -8.42
C LEU A 60 3.98 -11.16 -9.13
N TRP A 61 4.15 -12.28 -9.85
CA TRP A 61 3.06 -12.99 -10.49
C TRP A 61 1.98 -13.44 -9.49
N ALA A 62 2.39 -14.08 -8.38
CA ALA A 62 1.45 -14.53 -7.36
C ALA A 62 0.71 -13.36 -6.69
N TRP A 63 1.46 -12.29 -6.38
CA TRP A 63 0.92 -11.10 -5.71
C TRP A 63 -0.09 -10.33 -6.56
N GLU A 64 0.22 -10.13 -7.84
CA GLU A 64 -0.66 -9.41 -8.79
C GLU A 64 -1.83 -10.30 -9.21
N GLY A 65 -1.57 -11.59 -9.49
CA GLY A 65 -2.60 -12.54 -9.86
C GLY A 65 -3.70 -12.63 -8.81
N TRP A 66 -3.35 -12.66 -7.52
CA TRP A 66 -4.33 -12.66 -6.43
C TRP A 66 -5.20 -11.39 -6.43
N ARG A 67 -4.58 -10.21 -6.58
CA ARG A 67 -5.29 -8.92 -6.53
C ARG A 67 -6.14 -8.66 -7.76
N SER A 68 -5.67 -9.03 -8.94
CA SER A 68 -6.43 -8.92 -10.17
C SER A 68 -7.62 -9.88 -10.17
N GLU A 69 -7.41 -11.16 -9.86
CA GLU A 69 -8.50 -12.15 -9.96
C GLU A 69 -9.51 -12.02 -8.83
N VAL A 70 -9.07 -11.83 -7.58
CA VAL A 70 -9.97 -11.78 -6.41
C VAL A 70 -10.34 -10.35 -6.03
N GLY A 71 -9.36 -9.44 -5.97
CA GLY A 71 -9.58 -8.05 -5.57
C GLY A 71 -10.57 -7.32 -6.48
N LYS A 72 -10.52 -7.52 -7.80
CA LYS A 72 -11.48 -6.91 -8.74
C LYS A 72 -12.90 -7.44 -8.56
N GLN A 73 -13.07 -8.72 -8.23
CA GLN A 73 -14.39 -9.30 -7.95
C GLN A 73 -14.98 -8.77 -6.63
N LEU A 74 -14.12 -8.52 -5.64
CA LEU A 74 -14.54 -7.97 -4.35
C LEU A 74 -14.87 -6.47 -4.40
N ARG A 75 -14.34 -5.71 -5.37
CA ARG A 75 -14.57 -4.26 -5.46
C ARG A 75 -16.05 -3.85 -5.43
N PRO A 76 -16.93 -4.32 -6.33
CA PRO A 76 -18.35 -3.93 -6.30
C PRO A 76 -19.06 -4.43 -5.04
N LEU A 77 -18.72 -5.63 -4.56
CA LEU A 77 -19.31 -6.20 -3.33
C LEU A 77 -18.94 -5.35 -2.11
N TYR A 78 -17.69 -4.90 -2.01
CA TYR A 78 -17.21 -4.08 -0.89
C TYR A 78 -17.83 -2.68 -0.89
N GLU A 79 -18.10 -2.11 -2.07
CA GLU A 79 -18.81 -0.85 -2.22
C GLU A 79 -20.26 -0.89 -1.73
N GLU A 80 -20.98 -1.96 -2.05
CA GLU A 80 -22.34 -2.19 -1.57
C GLU A 80 -22.34 -2.47 -0.06
N TYR A 81 -21.41 -3.31 0.38
CA TYR A 81 -21.15 -3.64 1.77
C TYR A 81 -20.98 -2.40 2.67
N VAL A 82 -20.09 -1.48 2.31
CA VAL A 82 -19.84 -0.24 3.09
C VAL A 82 -21.13 0.58 3.22
N ALA A 83 -21.90 0.69 2.14
CA ALA A 83 -23.16 1.45 2.16
C ALA A 83 -24.19 0.81 3.12
N LEU A 84 -24.36 -0.50 3.05
CA LEU A 84 -25.30 -1.27 3.87
C LEU A 84 -24.90 -1.25 5.36
N LYS A 85 -23.63 -1.44 5.68
CA LYS A 85 -23.15 -1.36 7.08
C LYS A 85 -23.27 0.02 7.68
N ASN A 86 -22.99 1.06 6.91
CA ASN A 86 -23.17 2.42 7.38
C ASN A 86 -24.65 2.77 7.63
N GLU A 87 -25.58 2.22 6.83
CA GLU A 87 -27.02 2.33 7.11
C GLU A 87 -27.36 1.64 8.44
N MET A 88 -26.85 0.43 8.66
CA MET A 88 -27.04 -0.31 9.92
C MET A 88 -26.50 0.45 11.12
N ALA A 89 -25.28 0.98 11.05
CA ALA A 89 -24.65 1.71 12.15
C ALA A 89 -25.43 2.97 12.53
N ARG A 90 -25.83 3.77 11.53
CA ARG A 90 -26.64 4.98 11.75
C ARG A 90 -28.02 4.67 12.34
N ALA A 91 -28.64 3.56 11.94
CA ALA A 91 -29.89 3.11 12.54
C ALA A 91 -29.75 2.73 14.03
N ASN A 92 -28.52 2.41 14.47
CA ASN A 92 -28.16 2.13 15.87
C ASN A 92 -27.55 3.36 16.59
N ASN A 93 -27.70 4.57 16.05
CA ASN A 93 -27.18 5.83 16.59
C ASN A 93 -25.64 5.96 16.67
N TYR A 94 -24.91 5.22 15.82
CA TYR A 94 -23.48 5.48 15.59
C TYR A 94 -23.30 6.41 14.38
N GLU A 95 -22.15 7.10 14.30
CA GLU A 95 -21.85 8.00 13.17
C GLU A 95 -21.70 7.22 11.85
N ASP A 96 -20.94 6.13 11.90
CA ASP A 96 -20.63 5.22 10.81
C ASP A 96 -20.26 3.84 11.36
N TYR A 97 -19.96 2.89 10.47
CA TYR A 97 -19.64 1.53 10.89
C TYR A 97 -18.28 1.39 11.59
N GLY A 98 -17.34 2.31 11.33
CA GLY A 98 -16.09 2.39 12.11
C GLY A 98 -16.37 2.85 13.54
N ASP A 99 -17.25 3.83 13.73
CA ASP A 99 -17.71 4.27 15.06
C ASP A 99 -18.39 3.13 15.84
N TYR A 100 -19.19 2.31 15.16
CA TYR A 100 -19.77 1.10 15.74
C TYR A 100 -18.70 0.13 16.29
N TRP A 101 -17.64 -0.16 15.53
CA TRP A 101 -16.56 -1.04 16.01
C TRP A 101 -15.77 -0.45 17.18
N ARG A 102 -15.46 0.85 17.13
CA ARG A 102 -14.74 1.52 18.24
C ARG A 102 -15.56 1.53 19.54
N GLY A 103 -16.86 1.26 19.47
CA GLY A 103 -17.73 1.06 20.63
C GLY A 103 -17.31 -0.06 21.57
N ASP A 104 -16.50 -1.04 21.13
CA ASP A 104 -15.99 -2.09 22.04
C ASP A 104 -15.03 -1.55 23.13
N TYR A 105 -14.41 -0.39 22.88
CA TYR A 105 -13.49 0.27 23.81
C TYR A 105 -14.18 1.39 24.62
N GLU A 106 -15.43 1.72 24.31
CA GLU A 106 -16.17 2.76 25.01
C GLU A 106 -16.52 2.31 26.42
N GLU A 107 -16.26 3.18 27.40
CA GLU A 107 -16.56 2.92 28.80
C GLU A 107 -17.29 4.13 29.38
N GLU A 108 -18.51 3.90 29.85
CA GLU A 108 -19.28 4.86 30.64
C GLU A 108 -19.28 4.41 32.10
N TRP A 109 -18.26 4.84 32.85
CA TRP A 109 -18.08 4.42 34.23
C TRP A 109 -17.74 5.57 35.18
N GLU A 110 -18.16 5.44 36.43
CA GLU A 110 -17.85 6.39 37.50
C GLU A 110 -16.36 6.32 37.90
N ASN A 111 -15.89 7.34 38.63
CA ASN A 111 -14.54 7.36 39.24
C ASN A 111 -13.35 7.40 38.26
N GLY A 112 -13.55 7.96 37.06
CA GLY A 112 -12.46 8.25 36.12
C GLY A 112 -11.90 7.03 35.41
N TYR A 113 -12.78 6.12 34.96
CA TYR A 113 -12.47 4.99 34.07
C TYR A 113 -13.17 5.14 32.71
N ASN A 114 -13.74 6.31 32.44
CA ASN A 114 -14.42 6.61 31.20
C ASN A 114 -13.45 6.61 30.02
N TYR A 115 -13.91 6.12 28.88
CA TYR A 115 -13.14 6.07 27.65
C TYR A 115 -14.07 6.29 26.46
N SER A 116 -13.74 7.21 25.57
CA SER A 116 -14.60 7.53 24.41
C SER A 116 -14.13 6.81 23.14
N ARG A 117 -15.05 6.60 22.19
CA ARG A 117 -14.74 5.98 20.88
C ARG A 117 -13.69 6.74 20.07
N ASN A 118 -13.67 8.07 20.18
CA ASN A 118 -12.70 8.92 19.48
C ASN A 118 -11.34 8.93 20.18
N GLN A 119 -11.32 8.76 21.50
CA GLN A 119 -10.07 8.66 22.27
C GLN A 119 -9.23 7.45 21.83
N LEU A 120 -9.86 6.37 21.35
CA LEU A 120 -9.15 5.25 20.73
C LEU A 120 -8.30 5.69 19.53
N ILE A 121 -8.85 6.56 18.67
CA ILE A 121 -8.12 7.06 17.50
C ILE A 121 -6.90 7.85 17.98
N ASP A 122 -7.11 8.80 18.90
CA ASP A 122 -6.04 9.66 19.42
C ASP A 122 -4.93 8.86 20.10
N ASP A 123 -5.28 7.90 20.95
CA ASP A 123 -4.32 7.06 21.67
C ASP A 123 -3.52 6.16 20.71
N VAL A 124 -4.18 5.55 19.72
CA VAL A 124 -3.53 4.73 18.69
C VAL A 124 -2.55 5.56 17.87
N GLU A 125 -2.95 6.76 17.44
CA GLU A 125 -2.05 7.66 16.71
C GLU A 125 -0.87 8.10 17.57
N HIS A 126 -1.11 8.43 18.84
CA HIS A 126 -0.08 8.82 19.78
C HIS A 126 0.95 7.71 19.98
N THR A 127 0.52 6.49 20.32
CA THR A 127 1.42 5.35 20.50
C THR A 127 2.14 4.98 19.21
N PHE A 128 1.48 5.14 18.05
CA PHE A 128 2.11 4.88 16.76
C PHE A 128 3.27 5.82 16.47
N THR A 129 3.14 7.12 16.81
CA THR A 129 4.27 8.06 16.64
C THR A 129 5.50 7.68 17.45
N GLN A 130 5.31 7.06 18.63
CA GLN A 130 6.38 6.59 19.49
C GLN A 130 7.04 5.30 18.98
N ILE A 131 6.30 4.45 18.26
CA ILE A 131 6.82 3.22 17.63
C ILE A 131 7.66 3.55 16.37
N MET A 132 7.30 4.62 15.67
CA MET A 132 7.87 4.96 14.35
C MET A 132 9.40 4.95 14.28
N PRO A 133 10.16 5.51 15.26
CA PRO A 133 11.63 5.47 15.21
C PRO A 133 12.20 4.05 15.19
N LEU A 134 11.68 3.14 16.02
CA LEU A 134 12.09 1.74 16.02
C LEU A 134 11.77 1.08 14.67
N TYR A 135 10.56 1.30 14.16
CA TYR A 135 10.13 0.76 12.87
C TYR A 135 10.98 1.28 11.70
N GLN A 136 11.31 2.58 11.65
CA GLN A 136 12.14 3.15 10.58
C GLN A 136 13.55 2.54 10.55
N HIS A 137 14.13 2.25 11.71
CA HIS A 137 15.41 1.56 11.80
C HIS A 137 15.32 0.08 11.39
N LEU A 138 14.25 -0.61 11.77
CA LEU A 138 13.98 -1.98 11.31
C LEU A 138 13.79 -2.02 9.79
N HIS A 139 12.95 -1.13 9.24
CA HIS A 139 12.68 -0.99 7.81
C HIS A 139 13.96 -0.73 7.02
N ALA A 140 14.78 0.23 7.43
CA ALA A 140 16.04 0.54 6.76
C ALA A 140 17.01 -0.65 6.77
N TYR A 141 17.11 -1.37 7.89
CA TYR A 141 17.96 -2.56 7.99
C TYR A 141 17.46 -3.68 7.06
N VAL A 142 16.16 -3.98 7.09
CA VAL A 142 15.53 -4.96 6.20
C VAL A 142 15.72 -4.59 4.73
N ARG A 143 15.54 -3.31 4.37
CA ARG A 143 15.77 -2.81 3.02
C ARG A 143 17.20 -3.06 2.55
N THR A 144 18.19 -2.72 3.36
CA THR A 144 19.61 -2.97 3.03
C THR A 144 19.88 -4.46 2.82
N LYS A 145 19.31 -5.34 3.66
CA LYS A 145 19.46 -6.79 3.50
C LYS A 145 18.74 -7.37 2.29
N LEU A 146 17.55 -6.86 1.97
CA LEU A 146 16.83 -7.29 0.77
C LEU A 146 17.54 -6.84 -0.51
N MET A 147 18.27 -5.72 -0.51
CA MET A 147 19.10 -5.32 -1.65
C MET A 147 20.21 -6.34 -1.98
N ASP A 148 20.74 -7.05 -0.99
CA ASP A 148 21.73 -8.13 -1.22
C ASP A 148 21.11 -9.31 -1.99
N THR A 149 19.81 -9.56 -1.79
CA THR A 149 19.08 -10.66 -2.44
C THR A 149 18.44 -10.25 -3.77
N TYR A 150 17.94 -9.02 -3.85
CA TYR A 150 17.23 -8.46 -5.00
C TYR A 150 17.98 -7.22 -5.54
N PRO A 151 19.20 -7.41 -6.10
CA PRO A 151 19.96 -6.30 -6.65
C PRO A 151 19.18 -5.62 -7.78
N SER A 152 19.28 -4.29 -7.85
CA SER A 152 18.61 -3.45 -8.85
C SER A 152 17.09 -3.32 -8.76
N TYR A 153 16.40 -4.13 -7.94
CA TYR A 153 14.94 -4.05 -7.76
C TYR A 153 14.50 -3.13 -6.60
N ILE A 154 15.41 -2.80 -5.70
CA ILE A 154 15.13 -2.02 -4.48
C ILE A 154 16.01 -0.77 -4.45
N SER A 155 15.38 0.40 -4.31
CA SER A 155 16.11 1.65 -4.11
C SER A 155 16.66 1.75 -2.68
N PRO A 156 17.92 2.20 -2.48
CA PRO A 156 18.50 2.38 -1.15
C PRO A 156 17.76 3.40 -0.27
N THR A 157 16.97 4.29 -0.88
CA THR A 157 16.22 5.35 -0.20
C THR A 157 14.71 5.22 -0.37
N GLY A 158 14.22 4.30 -1.20
CA GLY A 158 12.81 4.15 -1.53
C GLY A 158 12.03 3.28 -0.54
N CYS A 159 10.73 3.15 -0.79
CA CYS A 159 9.87 2.17 -0.12
C CYS A 159 10.27 0.72 -0.46
N LEU A 160 9.77 -0.26 0.30
CA LEU A 160 9.94 -1.69 -0.01
C LEU A 160 8.86 -2.17 -1.00
N PRO A 161 9.19 -2.97 -2.04
CA PRO A 161 8.18 -3.57 -2.91
C PRO A 161 7.26 -4.53 -2.15
N ALA A 162 5.93 -4.36 -2.28
CA ALA A 162 4.93 -5.04 -1.47
C ALA A 162 4.93 -6.58 -1.56
N HIS A 163 5.42 -7.15 -2.67
CA HIS A 163 5.46 -8.59 -2.91
C HIS A 163 6.70 -9.28 -2.32
N LEU A 164 7.64 -8.53 -1.71
CA LEU A 164 8.90 -9.07 -1.17
C LEU A 164 8.92 -9.15 0.36
N LEU A 165 7.75 -9.14 1.01
CA LEU A 165 7.63 -8.96 2.46
C LEU A 165 7.39 -10.26 3.25
N GLY A 166 7.51 -11.42 2.60
CA GLY A 166 7.43 -12.73 3.25
C GLY A 166 6.02 -13.31 3.40
N ASP A 167 4.97 -12.57 3.04
CA ASP A 167 3.61 -13.06 2.87
C ASP A 167 2.89 -12.30 1.72
N MET A 168 1.62 -12.63 1.45
CA MET A 168 0.82 -12.05 0.37
C MET A 168 0.55 -10.53 0.52
N TRP A 169 0.61 -9.97 1.72
CA TRP A 169 0.19 -8.59 2.03
C TRP A 169 1.29 -7.72 2.66
N GLY A 170 2.38 -8.32 3.11
CA GLY A 170 3.35 -7.76 4.05
C GLY A 170 2.75 -7.55 5.44
N ARG A 171 1.91 -8.48 5.92
CA ARG A 171 1.31 -8.39 7.27
C ARG A 171 2.37 -8.69 8.33
N PHE A 172 3.16 -9.74 8.14
CA PHE A 172 4.27 -10.11 8.99
C PHE A 172 5.55 -10.26 8.17
N TRP A 173 6.69 -9.86 8.72
CA TRP A 173 7.99 -10.00 8.05
C TRP A 173 8.78 -11.21 8.54
N THR A 174 8.16 -12.12 9.29
CA THR A 174 8.79 -13.28 9.93
C THR A 174 9.56 -14.13 8.92
N ASN A 175 9.00 -14.33 7.73
CA ASN A 175 9.61 -15.13 6.67
C ASN A 175 10.80 -14.44 5.98
N LEU A 176 11.08 -13.17 6.30
CA LEU A 176 12.30 -12.50 5.88
C LEU A 176 13.50 -12.84 6.76
N TYR A 177 13.30 -13.47 7.92
CA TYR A 177 14.37 -13.77 8.87
C TYR A 177 15.59 -14.48 8.25
N PRO A 178 15.44 -15.49 7.35
CA PRO A 178 16.59 -16.11 6.69
C PRO A 178 17.41 -15.16 5.81
N LEU A 179 16.81 -14.07 5.32
CA LEU A 179 17.47 -13.04 4.48
C LEU A 179 18.05 -11.90 5.33
N THR A 180 17.51 -11.67 6.53
CA THR A 180 17.84 -10.52 7.36
C THR A 180 18.59 -10.91 8.64
N VAL A 181 18.95 -12.18 8.84
CA VAL A 181 19.64 -12.63 10.06
C VAL A 181 20.97 -11.88 10.27
N PRO A 182 21.20 -11.24 11.44
CA PRO A 182 22.43 -10.50 11.72
C PRO A 182 23.67 -11.38 11.77
N PHE A 183 23.57 -12.52 12.46
CA PHE A 183 24.68 -13.45 12.72
C PHE A 183 24.28 -14.86 12.27
N GLY A 184 24.26 -15.11 10.95
CA GLY A 184 23.80 -16.38 10.37
C GLY A 184 24.65 -17.61 10.70
N GLN A 185 25.88 -17.42 11.18
CA GLN A 185 26.75 -18.49 11.68
C GLN A 185 26.32 -19.01 13.06
N LYS A 186 25.52 -18.25 13.81
CA LYS A 186 25.01 -18.65 15.11
C LYS A 186 23.75 -19.51 14.91
N PRO A 187 23.57 -20.59 15.68
CA PRO A 187 22.35 -21.37 15.61
C PRO A 187 21.16 -20.49 15.98
N ASN A 188 20.11 -20.54 15.17
CA ASN A 188 18.83 -19.95 15.55
C ASN A 188 18.27 -20.72 16.75
N ILE A 189 17.55 -20.03 17.64
CA ILE A 189 16.76 -20.70 18.66
C ILE A 189 15.49 -21.22 17.97
N ASP A 190 15.66 -22.28 17.18
CA ASP A 190 14.58 -23.05 16.60
C ASP A 190 14.69 -24.49 17.13
N VAL A 191 13.73 -24.85 17.97
CA VAL A 191 13.69 -26.13 18.66
C VAL A 191 12.93 -27.21 17.88
N THR A 192 12.46 -26.92 16.66
CA THR A 192 11.74 -27.85 15.80
C THR A 192 12.47 -29.19 15.66
N ASN A 193 13.76 -29.15 15.29
CA ASN A 193 14.56 -30.37 15.15
C ASN A 193 14.76 -31.11 16.48
N ALA A 194 14.87 -30.39 17.59
CA ALA A 194 14.99 -31.00 18.91
C ALA A 194 13.69 -31.73 19.31
N MET A 195 12.53 -31.12 19.04
CA MET A 195 11.21 -31.73 19.26
C MET A 195 11.04 -33.01 18.43
N VAL A 196 11.40 -32.96 17.13
CA VAL A 196 11.34 -34.13 16.24
C VAL A 196 12.29 -35.24 16.71
N ASN A 197 13.54 -34.91 17.05
CA ASN A 197 14.51 -35.89 17.54
C ASN A 197 14.10 -36.54 18.87
N GLN A 198 13.38 -35.80 19.71
CA GLN A 198 12.81 -36.30 20.96
C GLN A 198 11.44 -36.98 20.77
N SER A 199 10.97 -37.15 19.53
CA SER A 199 9.68 -37.76 19.20
C SER A 199 8.48 -37.07 19.87
N TRP A 200 8.50 -35.73 19.94
CA TRP A 200 7.35 -34.97 20.40
C TRP A 200 6.18 -35.12 19.41
N ASP A 201 4.97 -35.20 19.95
CA ASP A 201 3.72 -35.17 19.20
C ASP A 201 2.87 -33.96 19.63
N ALA A 202 1.75 -33.72 18.93
CA ALA A 202 0.83 -32.64 19.27
C ALA A 202 0.36 -32.71 20.73
N ARG A 203 0.09 -33.92 21.25
CA ARG A 203 -0.38 -34.09 22.62
C ARG A 203 0.66 -33.66 23.64
N LYS A 204 1.94 -33.98 23.42
CA LYS A 204 3.06 -33.54 24.24
C LYS A 204 3.21 -32.02 24.23
N ILE A 205 3.07 -31.38 23.07
CA ILE A 205 3.09 -29.92 22.94
C ILE A 205 2.04 -29.27 23.85
N PHE A 206 0.77 -29.68 23.72
CA PHE A 206 -0.31 -29.13 24.57
C PHE A 206 -0.14 -29.48 26.05
N LYS A 207 0.45 -30.63 26.39
CA LYS A 207 0.73 -31.00 27.79
C LYS A 207 1.82 -30.14 28.42
N GLU A 208 2.85 -29.76 27.67
CA GLU A 208 3.84 -28.80 28.17
C GLU A 208 3.24 -27.39 28.30
N ALA A 209 2.36 -26.98 27.38
CA ALA A 209 1.59 -25.74 27.54
C ALA A 209 0.74 -25.77 28.82
N GLU A 210 -0.04 -26.83 29.06
CA GLU A 210 -0.84 -26.99 30.30
C GLU A 210 0.04 -26.89 31.55
N LYS A 211 1.21 -27.55 31.54
CA LYS A 211 2.16 -27.51 32.64
C LYS A 211 2.70 -26.10 32.91
N PHE A 212 2.96 -25.31 31.86
CA PHE A 212 3.36 -23.92 32.00
C PHE A 212 2.29 -23.09 32.74
N PHE A 213 1.01 -23.19 32.33
CA PHE A 213 -0.08 -22.47 33.01
C PHE A 213 -0.25 -22.92 34.48
N VAL A 214 -0.16 -24.22 34.74
CA VAL A 214 -0.22 -24.74 36.11
C VAL A 214 0.93 -24.23 36.96
N SER A 215 2.13 -24.05 36.38
CA SER A 215 3.30 -23.52 37.09
C SER A 215 3.08 -22.10 37.63
N VAL A 216 2.27 -21.28 36.95
CA VAL A 216 1.92 -19.93 37.40
C VAL A 216 0.68 -19.91 38.30
N GLY A 217 0.12 -21.06 38.66
CA GLY A 217 -1.03 -21.16 39.56
C GLY A 217 -2.40 -21.10 38.88
N LEU A 218 -2.45 -21.22 37.55
CA LEU A 218 -3.70 -21.37 36.80
C LEU A 218 -4.19 -22.85 36.80
N PRO A 219 -5.48 -23.11 36.57
CA PRO A 219 -6.02 -24.48 36.62
C PRO A 219 -5.51 -25.37 35.48
N ASN A 220 -5.58 -26.69 35.68
CA ASN A 220 -5.42 -27.68 34.59
C ASN A 220 -6.57 -27.55 33.58
N MET A 221 -6.36 -28.04 32.36
CA MET A 221 -7.45 -28.16 31.39
C MET A 221 -8.51 -29.18 31.87
N THR A 222 -9.74 -29.02 31.40
CA THR A 222 -10.83 -29.93 31.74
C THR A 222 -10.63 -31.30 31.08
N GLN A 223 -11.29 -32.34 31.60
CA GLN A 223 -11.26 -33.66 30.96
C GLN A 223 -11.89 -33.60 29.56
N GLU A 224 -13.02 -32.90 29.42
CA GLU A 224 -13.73 -32.72 28.15
C GLU A 224 -12.88 -32.01 27.09
N PHE A 225 -12.03 -31.06 27.49
CA PHE A 225 -11.08 -30.42 26.57
C PHE A 225 -10.18 -31.44 25.88
N TRP A 226 -9.61 -32.38 26.63
CA TRP A 226 -8.71 -33.40 26.08
C TRP A 226 -9.43 -34.45 25.24
N GLU A 227 -10.70 -34.72 25.54
CA GLU A 227 -11.51 -35.71 24.82
C GLU A 227 -12.08 -35.16 23.51
N ASN A 228 -12.42 -33.87 23.47
CA ASN A 228 -13.20 -33.28 22.39
C ASN A 228 -12.43 -32.32 21.46
N SER A 229 -11.22 -31.90 21.82
CA SER A 229 -10.41 -31.01 20.99
C SER A 229 -9.86 -31.70 19.76
N MET A 230 -9.72 -30.97 18.66
CA MET A 230 -9.04 -31.41 17.45
C MET A 230 -7.62 -30.85 17.45
N LEU A 231 -6.68 -31.60 18.03
CA LEU A 231 -5.28 -31.19 18.17
C LEU A 231 -4.39 -31.67 17.01
N THR A 232 -4.94 -32.44 16.08
CA THR A 232 -4.25 -32.93 14.88
C THR A 232 -5.21 -32.96 13.70
N GLU A 233 -4.69 -32.81 12.49
CA GLU A 233 -5.49 -33.00 11.28
C GLU A 233 -6.01 -34.46 11.20
N PRO A 234 -7.32 -34.67 10.92
CA PRO A 234 -7.85 -36.02 10.75
C PRO A 234 -7.24 -36.75 9.54
N SER A 235 -6.83 -38.01 9.74
CA SER A 235 -6.27 -38.85 8.66
C SER A 235 -7.33 -39.52 7.76
N ASP A 236 -8.62 -39.31 8.05
CA ASP A 236 -9.76 -39.96 7.38
C ASP A 236 -10.34 -39.15 6.21
N SER A 237 -9.53 -38.29 5.60
CA SER A 237 -9.91 -37.43 4.45
C SER A 237 -11.04 -36.42 4.73
N ARG A 238 -11.40 -36.18 5.99
CA ARG A 238 -12.30 -35.08 6.35
C ARG A 238 -11.65 -33.74 6.01
N LYS A 239 -12.39 -32.89 5.29
CA LYS A 239 -11.98 -31.50 5.08
C LYS A 239 -12.25 -30.70 6.34
N VAL A 240 -11.22 -30.09 6.89
CA VAL A 240 -11.29 -29.24 8.08
C VAL A 240 -10.63 -27.90 7.81
N VAL A 241 -11.09 -26.86 8.50
CA VAL A 241 -10.40 -25.57 8.52
C VAL A 241 -9.29 -25.66 9.55
N CYS A 242 -8.03 -25.64 9.11
CA CYS A 242 -6.86 -25.85 9.98
C CYS A 242 -6.43 -24.62 10.78
N HIS A 243 -7.02 -23.45 10.55
CA HIS A 243 -6.69 -22.23 11.30
C HIS A 243 -6.86 -22.47 12.81
N PRO A 244 -5.82 -22.21 13.64
CA PRO A 244 -5.87 -22.35 15.09
C PRO A 244 -7.01 -21.51 15.67
N THR A 245 -7.80 -22.10 16.57
CA THR A 245 -8.92 -21.43 17.24
C THR A 245 -9.20 -22.09 18.58
N ALA A 246 -9.44 -21.28 19.61
CA ALA A 246 -9.99 -21.66 20.90
C ALA A 246 -11.50 -21.42 20.94
N TRP A 247 -12.24 -22.32 21.60
CA TRP A 247 -13.70 -22.35 21.61
C TRP A 247 -14.24 -22.52 23.03
N ASP A 248 -15.04 -21.56 23.49
CA ASP A 248 -16.00 -21.73 24.59
C ASP A 248 -17.38 -22.06 24.00
N LEU A 249 -17.77 -23.34 24.04
CA LEU A 249 -19.09 -23.78 23.56
C LEU A 249 -20.20 -23.54 24.61
N GLY A 250 -19.83 -23.04 25.79
CA GLY A 250 -20.70 -22.85 26.93
C GLY A 250 -20.82 -24.09 27.80
N LYS A 251 -21.44 -23.91 28.98
CA LYS A 251 -21.65 -24.96 30.00
C LYS A 251 -20.37 -25.69 30.46
N GLY A 252 -19.21 -25.08 30.29
CA GLY A 252 -17.92 -25.67 30.70
C GLY A 252 -17.22 -26.51 29.64
N ASP A 253 -17.75 -26.55 28.40
CA ASP A 253 -17.13 -27.24 27.27
C ASP A 253 -16.19 -26.29 26.52
N PHE A 254 -14.89 -26.48 26.73
CA PHE A 254 -13.82 -25.70 26.13
C PHE A 254 -12.98 -26.58 25.19
N ARG A 255 -12.66 -26.09 23.99
CA ARG A 255 -11.95 -26.89 22.97
C ARG A 255 -10.96 -26.06 22.17
N ILE A 256 -9.91 -26.72 21.68
CA ILE A 256 -9.03 -26.16 20.64
C ILE A 256 -9.20 -26.95 19.35
N LYS A 257 -9.20 -26.23 18.22
CA LYS A 257 -9.18 -26.79 16.87
C LYS A 257 -7.96 -26.27 16.11
N MET A 258 -6.93 -27.09 16.01
CA MET A 258 -5.64 -26.78 15.38
C MET A 258 -5.06 -28.02 14.69
N CYS A 259 -4.57 -27.86 13.46
CA CYS A 259 -3.84 -28.92 12.74
C CYS A 259 -2.36 -28.90 13.13
N THR A 260 -2.06 -29.26 14.38
CA THR A 260 -0.74 -29.07 14.98
C THR A 260 0.34 -29.92 14.29
N LYS A 261 1.39 -29.24 13.86
CA LYS A 261 2.65 -29.79 13.36
C LYS A 261 3.70 -29.74 14.46
N VAL A 262 4.72 -30.59 14.35
CA VAL A 262 5.83 -30.62 15.32
C VAL A 262 6.86 -29.55 14.92
N THR A 263 6.53 -28.29 15.20
CA THR A 263 7.38 -27.11 14.93
C THR A 263 7.41 -26.19 16.15
N MET A 264 8.43 -25.35 16.24
CA MET A 264 8.51 -24.32 17.29
C MET A 264 7.34 -23.33 17.20
N ASP A 265 6.92 -22.94 16.00
CA ASP A 265 5.83 -21.99 15.82
C ASP A 265 4.49 -22.57 16.30
N ASP A 266 4.21 -23.85 16.02
CA ASP A 266 3.02 -24.54 16.53
C ASP A 266 3.10 -24.80 18.04
N PHE A 267 4.31 -24.97 18.59
CA PHE A 267 4.52 -25.03 20.05
C PHE A 267 4.14 -23.70 20.73
N LEU A 268 4.55 -22.57 20.17
CA LEU A 268 4.18 -21.25 20.68
C LEU A 268 2.68 -20.97 20.46
N THR A 269 2.14 -21.38 19.32
CA THR A 269 0.70 -21.26 19.02
C THR A 269 -0.14 -22.07 20.00
N ALA A 270 0.30 -23.27 20.41
CA ALA A 270 -0.39 -24.03 21.46
C ALA A 270 -0.45 -23.31 22.81
N HIS A 271 0.60 -22.55 23.18
CA HIS A 271 0.58 -21.70 24.37
C HIS A 271 -0.39 -20.52 24.21
N HIS A 272 -0.40 -19.91 23.01
CA HIS A 272 -1.33 -18.84 22.67
C HIS A 272 -2.79 -19.29 22.80
N GLU A 273 -3.17 -20.35 22.09
CA GLU A 273 -4.55 -20.85 22.06
C GLU A 273 -5.00 -21.35 23.44
N MET A 274 -4.11 -21.97 24.21
CA MET A 274 -4.44 -22.38 25.58
C MET A 274 -4.58 -21.18 26.54
N GLY A 275 -3.93 -20.05 26.25
CA GLY A 275 -4.14 -18.80 26.96
C GLY A 275 -5.58 -18.28 26.81
N HIS A 276 -6.17 -18.40 25.62
CA HIS A 276 -7.59 -18.11 25.40
C HIS A 276 -8.49 -19.01 26.26
N ILE A 277 -8.24 -20.33 26.25
CA ILE A 277 -9.01 -21.29 27.06
C ILE A 277 -8.90 -20.99 28.56
N GLN A 278 -7.72 -20.61 29.05
CA GLN A 278 -7.54 -20.20 30.45
C GLN A 278 -8.35 -18.94 30.79
N TYR A 279 -8.43 -17.98 29.87
CA TYR A 279 -9.26 -16.80 30.04
C TYR A 279 -10.75 -17.18 30.08
N ASP A 280 -11.19 -18.02 29.14
CA ASP A 280 -12.57 -18.50 29.05
C ASP A 280 -13.00 -19.24 30.32
N MET A 281 -12.14 -20.13 30.81
CA MET A 281 -12.34 -20.84 32.08
C MET A 281 -12.43 -19.88 33.27
N ALA A 282 -11.62 -18.81 33.29
CA ALA A 282 -11.58 -17.87 34.41
C ALA A 282 -12.87 -17.06 34.56
N TYR A 283 -13.45 -16.56 33.46
CA TYR A 283 -14.70 -15.81 33.49
C TYR A 283 -15.96 -16.68 33.34
N ALA A 284 -15.85 -18.01 33.24
CA ALA A 284 -16.99 -18.90 33.06
C ALA A 284 -18.08 -18.77 34.16
N ALA A 285 -17.71 -18.26 35.34
CA ALA A 285 -18.64 -17.96 36.43
C ALA A 285 -19.48 -16.68 36.21
N GLN A 286 -19.09 -15.80 35.29
CA GLN A 286 -19.81 -14.57 34.96
C GLN A 286 -21.15 -14.87 34.28
N PRO A 287 -22.12 -13.94 34.33
CA PRO A 287 -23.32 -13.98 33.50
C PRO A 287 -22.95 -14.11 32.02
N PHE A 288 -23.75 -14.84 31.24
CA PHE A 288 -23.44 -15.17 29.84
C PHE A 288 -23.02 -13.97 28.98
N LEU A 289 -23.71 -12.83 29.10
CA LEU A 289 -23.40 -11.61 28.33
C LEU A 289 -22.06 -10.94 28.70
N LEU A 290 -21.48 -11.30 29.85
CA LEU A 290 -20.23 -10.73 30.37
C LEU A 290 -19.04 -11.70 30.22
N ARG A 291 -19.24 -12.83 29.54
CA ARG A 291 -18.22 -13.85 29.25
C ARG A 291 -17.47 -13.51 27.97
N ASN A 292 -16.54 -12.57 28.09
CA ASN A 292 -15.59 -12.21 27.03
C ASN A 292 -14.41 -11.47 27.68
N GLY A 293 -13.32 -11.25 26.95
CA GLY A 293 -12.23 -10.36 27.39
C GLY A 293 -12.74 -8.93 27.60
N ALA A 294 -12.06 -8.15 28.44
CA ALA A 294 -12.52 -6.81 28.82
C ALA A 294 -12.77 -5.91 27.59
N ASN A 295 -11.92 -6.00 26.58
CA ASN A 295 -12.16 -5.55 25.21
C ASN A 295 -11.54 -6.56 24.21
N GLU A 296 -11.73 -6.36 22.91
CA GLU A 296 -11.30 -7.26 21.84
C GLU A 296 -9.78 -7.51 21.76
N GLY A 297 -8.97 -6.61 22.36
CA GLY A 297 -7.51 -6.73 22.43
C GLY A 297 -7.00 -7.52 23.62
N PHE A 298 -7.76 -7.64 24.71
CA PHE A 298 -7.32 -8.34 25.93
C PHE A 298 -7.20 -9.84 25.71
N HIS A 299 -8.18 -10.44 25.04
CA HIS A 299 -8.27 -11.88 24.86
C HIS A 299 -7.01 -12.41 24.16
N GLU A 300 -6.65 -11.76 23.06
CA GLU A 300 -5.45 -12.07 22.29
C GLU A 300 -4.15 -11.69 23.02
N ALA A 301 -4.15 -10.69 23.90
CA ALA A 301 -2.93 -10.26 24.59
C ALA A 301 -2.51 -11.28 25.65
N VAL A 302 -3.50 -11.91 26.28
CA VAL A 302 -3.29 -12.98 27.26
C VAL A 302 -2.68 -14.21 26.60
N GLY A 303 -3.11 -14.63 25.42
CA GLY A 303 -2.44 -15.72 24.69
C GLY A 303 -0.97 -15.40 24.41
N GLU A 304 -0.68 -14.14 24.09
CA GLU A 304 0.61 -13.73 23.54
C GLU A 304 1.70 -13.45 24.59
N ILE A 305 1.33 -13.19 25.84
CA ILE A 305 2.31 -13.16 26.94
C ILE A 305 2.83 -14.57 27.29
N MET A 306 2.02 -15.59 27.03
CA MET A 306 2.37 -16.99 27.30
C MET A 306 3.36 -17.50 26.26
N SER A 307 3.09 -17.19 24.98
CA SER A 307 4.01 -17.49 23.89
C SER A 307 5.36 -16.80 24.07
N LEU A 308 5.39 -15.53 24.52
CA LEU A 308 6.64 -14.81 24.80
C LEU A 308 7.50 -15.50 25.86
N SER A 309 6.89 -15.88 26.99
CA SER A 309 7.63 -16.53 28.08
C SER A 309 8.13 -17.92 27.67
N ALA A 310 7.30 -18.69 26.96
CA ALA A 310 7.63 -20.02 26.45
C ALA A 310 8.72 -20.01 25.37
N ALA A 311 8.86 -18.92 24.63
CA ALA A 311 9.88 -18.76 23.59
C ALA A 311 11.29 -18.46 24.15
N THR A 312 11.41 -18.12 25.44
CA THR A 312 12.70 -17.75 26.02
C THR A 312 13.67 -18.94 26.06
N PRO A 313 14.97 -18.73 25.78
CA PRO A 313 15.94 -19.81 25.89
C PRO A 313 16.01 -20.44 27.30
N ASN A 314 15.77 -19.64 28.35
CA ASN A 314 15.70 -20.14 29.71
C ASN A 314 14.58 -21.17 29.88
N HIS A 315 13.37 -20.86 29.38
CA HIS A 315 12.26 -21.79 29.38
C HIS A 315 12.58 -23.05 28.56
N LEU A 316 13.07 -22.87 27.33
CA LEU A 316 13.40 -23.96 26.41
C LEU A 316 14.48 -24.92 26.97
N LYS A 317 15.43 -24.41 27.76
CA LYS A 317 16.39 -25.24 28.51
C LYS A 317 15.72 -26.05 29.61
N ASN A 318 14.83 -25.43 30.38
CA ASN A 318 14.13 -26.08 31.49
C ASN A 318 13.21 -27.22 31.03
N ILE A 319 12.65 -27.12 29.82
CA ILE A 319 11.82 -28.19 29.22
C ILE A 319 12.64 -29.19 28.37
N GLY A 320 13.96 -29.03 28.32
CA GLY A 320 14.87 -29.97 27.64
C GLY A 320 14.92 -29.86 26.12
N LEU A 321 14.39 -28.78 25.53
CA LEU A 321 14.45 -28.52 24.08
C LEU A 321 15.73 -27.79 23.65
N LEU A 322 16.38 -27.06 24.56
CA LEU A 322 17.73 -26.54 24.38
C LEU A 322 18.72 -27.24 25.30
N PRO A 323 19.97 -27.52 24.85
CA PRO A 323 20.96 -28.16 25.68
C PRO A 323 21.40 -27.24 26.84
N PRO A 324 21.72 -27.76 28.03
CA PRO A 324 22.20 -26.94 29.16
C PRO A 324 23.50 -26.17 28.86
N SER A 325 24.28 -26.64 27.90
CA SER A 325 25.50 -25.98 27.41
C SER A 325 25.23 -24.81 26.45
N PHE A 326 23.98 -24.59 26.03
CA PHE A 326 23.62 -23.46 25.19
C PHE A 326 23.85 -22.16 25.95
N PHE A 327 24.81 -21.36 25.47
CA PHE A 327 25.13 -20.07 26.03
C PHE A 327 24.51 -18.97 25.18
N GLU A 328 23.75 -18.09 25.83
CA GLU A 328 23.19 -16.90 25.20
C GLU A 328 24.26 -15.80 25.25
N ASP A 329 24.75 -15.41 24.08
CA ASP A 329 25.60 -14.25 23.91
C ASP A 329 24.83 -13.08 23.28
N SER A 330 25.47 -11.92 23.22
CA SER A 330 24.86 -10.72 22.65
C SER A 330 24.45 -10.90 21.17
N GLU A 331 25.14 -11.76 20.41
CA GLU A 331 24.79 -12.02 19.01
C GLU A 331 23.49 -12.84 18.88
N THR A 332 23.35 -13.90 19.66
CA THR A 332 22.13 -14.72 19.71
C THR A 332 20.92 -13.97 20.26
N GLU A 333 21.14 -13.06 21.23
CA GLU A 333 20.10 -12.14 21.72
C GLU A 333 19.57 -11.21 20.61
N ILE A 334 20.47 -10.61 19.82
CA ILE A 334 20.09 -9.74 18.70
C ILE A 334 19.37 -10.53 17.60
N ASN A 335 19.81 -11.76 17.30
CA ASN A 335 19.11 -12.65 16.39
C ASN A 335 17.66 -12.92 16.87
N PHE A 336 17.48 -13.26 18.16
CA PHE A 336 16.16 -13.48 18.75
C PHE A 336 15.28 -12.22 18.68
N LEU A 337 15.80 -11.08 19.14
CA LEU A 337 15.05 -9.82 19.12
C LEU A 337 14.67 -9.40 17.70
N LEU A 338 15.55 -9.59 16.70
CA LEU A 338 15.19 -9.28 15.32
C LEU A 338 14.05 -10.20 14.84
N LYS A 339 14.13 -11.52 15.10
CA LYS A 339 13.05 -12.46 14.73
C LYS A 339 11.71 -12.01 15.33
N GLN A 340 11.71 -11.61 16.60
CA GLN A 340 10.53 -11.07 17.28
C GLN A 340 10.06 -9.75 16.65
N ALA A 341 10.97 -8.83 16.33
CA ALA A 341 10.64 -7.53 15.75
C ALA A 341 10.02 -7.65 14.34
N LEU A 342 10.46 -8.61 13.53
CA LEU A 342 9.87 -8.87 12.20
C LEU A 342 8.40 -9.28 12.28
N THR A 343 8.00 -10.00 13.33
CA THR A 343 6.59 -10.36 13.57
C THR A 343 5.84 -9.21 14.26
N ILE A 344 6.38 -8.68 15.35
CA ILE A 344 5.68 -7.78 16.26
C ILE A 344 5.73 -6.33 15.78
N VAL A 345 6.93 -5.80 15.50
CA VAL A 345 7.11 -4.41 15.09
C VAL A 345 6.76 -4.22 13.61
N GLY A 346 7.08 -5.20 12.76
CA GLY A 346 6.78 -5.16 11.32
C GLY A 346 5.28 -5.04 11.01
N THR A 347 4.41 -5.62 11.85
CA THR A 347 2.95 -5.61 11.62
C THR A 347 2.24 -4.35 12.12
N LEU A 348 2.82 -3.59 13.05
CA LEU A 348 2.14 -2.46 13.69
C LEU A 348 1.75 -1.35 12.69
N PRO A 349 2.63 -0.89 11.78
CA PRO A 349 2.25 0.09 10.77
C PRO A 349 1.21 -0.42 9.78
N PHE A 350 1.31 -1.70 9.39
CA PHE A 350 0.30 -2.33 8.52
C PHE A 350 -1.08 -2.30 9.18
N THR A 351 -1.15 -2.72 10.45
CA THR A 351 -2.38 -2.82 11.22
C THR A 351 -3.03 -1.46 11.44
N TYR A 352 -2.24 -0.47 11.87
CA TYR A 352 -2.69 0.91 12.04
C TYR A 352 -3.20 1.52 10.73
N MET A 353 -2.42 1.40 9.64
CA MET A 353 -2.77 1.97 8.34
C MET A 353 -4.06 1.36 7.77
N LEU A 354 -4.24 0.04 7.91
CA LEU A 354 -5.44 -0.65 7.42
C LEU A 354 -6.71 -0.17 8.12
N GLU A 355 -6.72 -0.09 9.46
CA GLU A 355 -7.87 0.40 10.20
C GLU A 355 -8.14 1.87 9.96
N LYS A 356 -7.08 2.70 9.89
CA LYS A 356 -7.23 4.11 9.55
C LYS A 356 -7.90 4.29 8.19
N TRP A 357 -7.50 3.51 7.18
CA TRP A 357 -8.14 3.54 5.87
C TRP A 357 -9.63 3.14 5.96
N ARG A 358 -9.96 2.07 6.69
CA ARG A 358 -11.34 1.61 6.87
C ARG A 358 -12.20 2.64 7.59
N TRP A 359 -11.71 3.24 8.68
CA TRP A 359 -12.43 4.29 9.41
C TRP A 359 -12.72 5.49 8.51
N MET A 360 -11.75 5.93 7.70
CA MET A 360 -11.95 7.03 6.75
C MET A 360 -12.94 6.67 5.62
N VAL A 361 -12.93 5.42 5.14
CA VAL A 361 -13.92 4.92 4.15
C VAL A 361 -15.33 4.88 4.75
N PHE A 362 -15.51 4.32 5.95
CA PHE A 362 -16.82 4.26 6.59
C PHE A 362 -17.38 5.65 6.88
N LYS A 363 -16.52 6.58 7.32
CA LYS A 363 -16.91 7.98 7.56
C LYS A 363 -17.19 8.77 6.28
N GLY A 364 -16.79 8.25 5.11
CA GLY A 364 -16.98 8.90 3.81
C GLY A 364 -15.96 9.99 3.50
N GLU A 365 -14.83 10.02 4.22
CA GLU A 365 -13.71 10.95 3.96
C GLU A 365 -12.92 10.57 2.70
N ILE A 366 -12.95 9.29 2.31
CA ILE A 366 -12.35 8.78 1.07
C ILE A 366 -13.48 8.43 0.08
N PRO A 367 -13.67 9.24 -0.98
CA PRO A 367 -14.60 8.92 -2.06
C PRO A 367 -14.27 7.59 -2.73
N LYS A 368 -15.29 6.90 -3.27
CA LYS A 368 -15.12 5.59 -3.93
C LYS A 368 -14.10 5.62 -5.06
N ASP A 369 -14.08 6.69 -5.85
CA ASP A 369 -13.13 6.92 -6.95
C ASP A 369 -11.70 7.25 -6.49
N GLN A 370 -11.41 7.19 -5.19
CA GLN A 370 -10.09 7.42 -4.61
C GLN A 370 -9.68 6.33 -3.60
N TRP A 371 -10.42 5.23 -3.51
CA TRP A 371 -10.13 4.14 -2.57
C TRP A 371 -8.73 3.59 -2.74
N MET A 372 -8.38 3.17 -3.96
CA MET A 372 -7.10 2.55 -4.27
C MET A 372 -5.96 3.56 -4.27
N LYS A 373 -6.24 4.78 -4.76
CA LYS A 373 -5.29 5.89 -4.68
C LYS A 373 -4.87 6.17 -3.24
N THR A 374 -5.82 6.43 -2.35
CA THR A 374 -5.53 6.76 -0.94
C THR A 374 -4.94 5.57 -0.19
N TRP A 375 -5.37 4.34 -0.51
CA TRP A 375 -4.75 3.12 0.04
C TRP A 375 -3.24 3.08 -0.21
N TRP A 376 -2.80 3.26 -1.45
CA TRP A 376 -1.38 3.20 -1.79
C TRP A 376 -0.59 4.42 -1.32
N GLU A 377 -1.19 5.62 -1.30
CA GLU A 377 -0.61 6.80 -0.64
C GLU A 377 -0.34 6.53 0.86
N MET A 378 -1.31 5.95 1.57
CA MET A 378 -1.14 5.58 2.97
C MET A 378 -0.10 4.46 3.17
N LYS A 379 -0.03 3.47 2.27
CA LYS A 379 0.98 2.40 2.32
C LYS A 379 2.38 2.97 2.22
N ARG A 380 2.59 3.86 1.24
CA ARG A 380 3.87 4.54 1.03
C ARG A 380 4.22 5.45 2.20
N ASN A 381 3.27 6.23 2.71
CA ASN A 381 3.54 7.21 3.77
C ASN A 381 3.74 6.57 5.15
N ILE A 382 2.89 5.62 5.54
CA ILE A 382 2.83 5.08 6.90
C ILE A 382 3.69 3.82 7.04
N VAL A 383 3.61 2.92 6.05
CA VAL A 383 4.29 1.61 6.10
C VAL A 383 5.63 1.66 5.38
N GLY A 384 5.84 2.60 4.45
CA GLY A 384 7.06 2.63 3.64
C GLY A 384 7.11 1.47 2.64
N VAL A 385 5.94 1.06 2.14
CA VAL A 385 5.78 -0.04 1.19
C VAL A 385 5.11 0.48 -0.08
N VAL A 386 5.61 0.06 -1.24
CA VAL A 386 5.15 0.48 -2.57
C VAL A 386 4.61 -0.69 -3.37
N GLU A 387 3.52 -0.45 -4.09
CA GLU A 387 2.97 -1.37 -5.06
C GLU A 387 3.97 -1.65 -6.20
N PRO A 388 4.17 -2.92 -6.60
CA PRO A 388 5.08 -3.25 -7.68
C PRO A 388 4.52 -2.93 -9.07
N VAL A 389 3.19 -2.80 -9.18
CA VAL A 389 2.48 -2.31 -10.37
C VAL A 389 1.35 -1.37 -9.92
N PRO A 390 0.99 -0.35 -10.71
CA PRO A 390 -0.02 0.63 -10.31
C PRO A 390 -1.43 0.05 -10.41
N HIS A 391 -2.23 0.23 -9.35
CA HIS A 391 -3.62 -0.25 -9.30
C HIS A 391 -4.59 0.92 -9.42
N ASP A 392 -5.54 0.80 -10.35
CA ASP A 392 -6.64 1.73 -10.50
C ASP A 392 -7.84 1.36 -9.60
N GLU A 393 -8.93 2.11 -9.71
CA GLU A 393 -10.15 1.89 -8.91
C GLU A 393 -10.96 0.66 -9.32
N THR A 394 -10.49 -0.16 -10.28
CA THR A 394 -11.09 -1.48 -10.52
C THR A 394 -10.65 -2.50 -9.45
N TYR A 395 -9.51 -2.26 -8.81
CA TYR A 395 -8.99 -3.12 -7.75
C TYR A 395 -9.66 -2.83 -6.40
N CYS A 396 -9.56 -3.82 -5.51
CA CYS A 396 -9.86 -3.69 -4.08
C CYS A 396 -8.84 -4.47 -3.25
N ASP A 397 -7.58 -4.04 -3.30
CA ASP A 397 -6.48 -4.69 -2.58
C ASP A 397 -6.73 -4.87 -1.08
N PRO A 398 -7.31 -3.91 -0.32
CA PRO A 398 -7.60 -4.16 1.10
C PRO A 398 -8.56 -5.35 1.29
N ALA A 399 -9.55 -5.53 0.42
CA ALA A 399 -10.49 -6.65 0.50
C ALA A 399 -9.85 -8.00 0.13
N SER A 400 -8.68 -8.01 -0.52
CA SER A 400 -7.93 -9.26 -0.75
C SER A 400 -7.38 -9.91 0.54
N LEU A 401 -7.49 -9.21 1.68
CA LEU A 401 -7.15 -9.72 3.01
C LEU A 401 -8.38 -10.35 3.68
N PHE A 402 -8.17 -11.51 4.31
CA PHE A 402 -9.20 -12.26 5.03
C PHE A 402 -10.09 -11.39 5.94
N HIS A 403 -9.50 -10.63 6.85
CA HIS A 403 -10.26 -9.87 7.85
C HIS A 403 -11.18 -8.81 7.24
N VAL A 404 -10.75 -8.20 6.14
CA VAL A 404 -11.52 -7.17 5.44
C VAL A 404 -12.70 -7.80 4.70
N ALA A 405 -12.46 -8.91 3.99
CA ALA A 405 -13.48 -9.68 3.29
C ALA A 405 -14.40 -10.53 4.19
N ASN A 406 -14.13 -10.60 5.51
CA ASN A 406 -14.92 -11.38 6.48
C ASN A 406 -15.43 -10.57 7.70
N ASP A 407 -15.51 -9.24 7.61
CA ASP A 407 -16.15 -8.36 8.63
C ASP A 407 -15.45 -8.27 9.98
N TYR A 408 -14.17 -8.60 10.04
CA TYR A 408 -13.46 -8.54 11.32
C TYR A 408 -12.86 -7.16 11.54
N SER A 409 -13.03 -6.62 12.75
CA SER A 409 -12.21 -5.51 13.25
C SER A 409 -10.75 -5.91 13.23
N PHE A 410 -9.86 -4.99 12.84
CA PHE A 410 -8.43 -5.25 12.79
C PHE A 410 -7.66 -4.48 13.87
N ILE A 411 -8.28 -3.51 14.56
CA ILE A 411 -7.59 -2.68 15.57
C ILE A 411 -7.20 -3.50 16.81
N ARG A 412 -7.94 -4.56 17.12
CA ARG A 412 -7.58 -5.54 18.14
C ARG A 412 -6.14 -6.03 18.07
N TYR A 413 -5.58 -6.24 16.87
CA TYR A 413 -4.19 -6.69 16.73
C TYR A 413 -3.19 -5.61 17.18
N TYR A 414 -3.51 -4.34 16.98
CA TYR A 414 -2.67 -3.22 17.41
C TYR A 414 -2.73 -3.05 18.92
N THR A 415 -3.93 -2.94 19.49
CA THR A 415 -4.10 -2.73 20.94
C THR A 415 -3.60 -3.92 21.73
N ARG A 416 -3.84 -5.15 21.23
CA ARG A 416 -3.29 -6.39 21.80
C ARG A 416 -1.78 -6.32 21.96
N THR A 417 -1.07 -5.93 20.91
CA THR A 417 0.39 -5.89 20.94
C THR A 417 0.88 -4.91 22.00
N ILE A 418 0.21 -3.78 22.19
CA ILE A 418 0.54 -2.84 23.29
C ILE A 418 0.28 -3.49 24.65
N TYR A 419 -0.93 -4.02 24.86
CA TYR A 419 -1.31 -4.68 26.12
C TYR A 419 -0.38 -5.85 26.48
N GLN A 420 0.04 -6.65 25.49
CA GLN A 420 0.95 -7.78 25.66
C GLN A 420 2.23 -7.36 26.40
N PHE A 421 2.88 -6.27 25.98
CA PHE A 421 4.11 -5.82 26.66
C PHE A 421 3.84 -5.11 27.98
N GLN A 422 2.70 -4.41 28.12
CA GLN A 422 2.31 -3.86 29.42
C GLN A 422 2.10 -4.97 30.45
N PHE A 423 1.42 -6.05 30.07
CA PHE A 423 1.23 -7.23 30.91
C PHE A 423 2.57 -7.93 31.19
N GLN A 424 3.39 -8.17 30.16
CA GLN A 424 4.67 -8.83 30.34
C GLN A 424 5.56 -8.06 31.33
N GLU A 425 5.72 -6.74 31.16
CA GLU A 425 6.55 -5.95 32.06
C GLU A 425 6.05 -5.99 33.50
N ALA A 426 4.74 -5.82 33.71
CA ALA A 426 4.14 -5.88 35.04
C ALA A 426 4.29 -7.27 35.70
N LEU A 427 4.02 -8.34 34.96
CA LEU A 427 4.12 -9.71 35.47
C LEU A 427 5.58 -10.11 35.76
N CYS A 428 6.53 -9.66 34.95
CA CYS A 428 7.96 -9.86 35.18
C CYS A 428 8.47 -9.14 36.44
N GLN A 429 7.97 -7.93 36.71
CA GLN A 429 8.28 -7.21 37.95
C GLN A 429 7.74 -7.97 39.17
N ILE A 430 6.52 -8.51 39.09
CA ILE A 430 5.93 -9.33 40.15
C ILE A 430 6.70 -10.63 40.34
N ALA A 431 7.15 -11.26 39.24
CA ALA A 431 8.03 -12.42 39.26
C ALA A 431 9.45 -12.12 39.75
N LYS A 432 9.77 -10.85 40.08
CA LYS A 432 11.08 -10.39 40.56
C LYS A 432 12.20 -10.72 39.58
N HIS A 433 11.90 -10.63 38.28
CA HIS A 433 12.88 -10.83 37.21
C HIS A 433 13.96 -9.75 37.27
N GLU A 434 15.23 -10.18 37.14
CA GLU A 434 16.38 -9.29 37.02
C GLU A 434 16.95 -9.35 35.59
N GLY A 435 17.35 -8.19 35.07
CA GLY A 435 17.94 -8.08 33.73
C GLY A 435 16.95 -7.68 32.64
N PRO A 436 17.29 -7.90 31.35
CA PRO A 436 16.47 -7.44 30.24
C PRO A 436 15.09 -8.11 30.19
N LEU A 437 14.06 -7.34 29.82
CA LEU A 437 12.67 -7.80 29.77
C LEU A 437 12.45 -8.99 28.82
N HIS A 438 13.15 -9.03 27.68
CA HIS A 438 13.04 -10.10 26.69
C HIS A 438 13.58 -11.46 27.15
N LYS A 439 14.23 -11.52 28.31
CA LYS A 439 14.69 -12.77 28.94
C LYS A 439 13.78 -13.24 30.06
N CYS A 440 12.74 -12.47 30.38
CA CYS A 440 11.84 -12.82 31.46
C CYS A 440 11.01 -14.06 31.12
N ASP A 441 10.97 -15.00 32.06
CA ASP A 441 10.09 -16.16 32.05
C ASP A 441 9.28 -16.13 33.34
N ILE A 442 7.94 -16.03 33.22
CA ILE A 442 7.05 -16.00 34.38
C ILE A 442 6.77 -17.39 34.96
N SER A 443 7.27 -18.47 34.35
CA SER A 443 7.11 -19.84 34.83
C SER A 443 7.44 -19.98 36.31
N ASN A 444 6.63 -20.73 37.05
CA ASN A 444 6.75 -20.94 38.51
C ASN A 444 6.50 -19.70 39.40
N SER A 445 6.07 -18.57 38.84
CA SER A 445 5.64 -17.40 39.63
C SER A 445 4.14 -17.44 39.90
N SER A 446 3.75 -18.01 41.05
CA SER A 446 2.34 -18.02 41.48
C SER A 446 1.81 -16.62 41.80
N GLU A 447 2.67 -15.69 42.26
CA GLU A 447 2.31 -14.29 42.49
C GLU A 447 1.90 -13.60 41.17
N ALA A 448 2.64 -13.84 40.09
CA ALA A 448 2.33 -13.28 38.77
C ALA A 448 1.03 -13.87 38.21
N GLY A 449 0.87 -15.20 38.26
CA GLY A 449 -0.35 -15.82 37.75
C GLY A 449 -1.60 -15.50 38.58
N GLN A 450 -1.47 -15.28 39.90
CA GLN A 450 -2.58 -14.79 40.72
C GLN A 450 -3.04 -13.38 40.29
N LYS A 451 -2.09 -12.48 40.02
CA LYS A 451 -2.40 -11.13 39.52
C LYS A 451 -3.08 -11.17 38.16
N LEU A 452 -2.61 -12.04 37.26
CA LEU A 452 -3.25 -12.26 35.98
C LEU A 452 -4.68 -12.81 36.15
N LEU A 453 -4.84 -13.86 36.96
CA LEU A 453 -6.13 -14.50 37.21
C LEU A 453 -7.18 -13.56 37.80
N GLU A 454 -6.77 -12.61 38.65
CA GLU A 454 -7.65 -11.55 39.16
C GLU A 454 -8.29 -10.73 38.04
N MET A 455 -7.52 -10.37 37.02
CA MET A 455 -8.03 -9.69 35.83
C MET A 455 -8.87 -10.64 34.96
N LEU A 456 -8.40 -11.87 34.71
CA LEU A 456 -9.10 -12.81 33.83
C LEU A 456 -10.52 -13.13 34.34
N LYS A 457 -10.72 -13.26 35.65
CA LYS A 457 -12.02 -13.55 36.27
C LYS A 457 -13.08 -12.46 36.06
N LEU A 458 -12.67 -11.23 35.73
CA LEU A 458 -13.61 -10.13 35.52
C LEU A 458 -14.45 -10.32 34.26
N GLY A 459 -13.90 -10.95 33.21
CA GLY A 459 -14.51 -10.90 31.89
C GLY A 459 -14.82 -9.45 31.47
N LYS A 460 -16.04 -9.20 30.99
CA LYS A 460 -16.58 -7.86 30.69
C LYS A 460 -17.38 -7.23 31.86
N SER A 461 -17.24 -7.72 33.08
CA SER A 461 -18.03 -7.20 34.23
C SER A 461 -17.55 -5.85 34.79
N LYS A 462 -16.38 -5.38 34.34
CA LYS A 462 -15.74 -4.13 34.74
C LYS A 462 -15.15 -3.43 33.51
N PRO A 463 -14.96 -2.10 33.55
CA PRO A 463 -14.37 -1.39 32.43
C PRO A 463 -12.95 -1.88 32.14
N TRP A 464 -12.57 -1.93 30.86
CA TRP A 464 -11.25 -2.44 30.48
C TRP A 464 -10.09 -1.62 31.05
N THR A 465 -10.29 -0.31 31.25
CA THR A 465 -9.32 0.58 31.90
C THR A 465 -9.02 0.19 33.35
N TYR A 466 -10.03 -0.35 34.06
CA TYR A 466 -9.86 -0.91 35.42
C TYR A 466 -9.21 -2.29 35.39
N ALA A 467 -9.62 -3.15 34.45
CA ALA A 467 -9.00 -4.46 34.26
C ALA A 467 -7.50 -4.33 33.94
N LEU A 468 -7.11 -3.33 33.16
CA LEU A 468 -5.72 -2.98 32.88
C LEU A 468 -4.99 -2.54 34.16
N GLU A 469 -5.57 -1.59 34.89
CA GLU A 469 -4.97 -1.02 36.11
C GLU A 469 -4.70 -2.08 37.18
N ILE A 470 -5.56 -3.08 37.31
CA ILE A 470 -5.34 -4.20 38.23
C ILE A 470 -4.00 -4.89 37.97
N VAL A 471 -3.61 -5.07 36.71
CA VAL A 471 -2.37 -5.79 36.37
C VAL A 471 -1.19 -4.83 36.33
N VAL A 472 -1.34 -3.70 35.62
CA VAL A 472 -0.19 -2.84 35.23
C VAL A 472 -0.08 -1.57 36.06
N GLY A 473 -1.08 -1.25 36.89
CA GLY A 473 -1.11 -0.02 37.70
C GLY A 473 -1.37 1.26 36.90
N ALA A 474 -1.84 1.15 35.66
CA ALA A 474 -2.18 2.27 34.78
C ALA A 474 -3.49 1.99 34.03
N LYS A 475 -4.21 3.06 33.66
CA LYS A 475 -5.55 2.99 33.04
C LYS A 475 -5.55 2.99 31.52
N ASN A 476 -4.47 3.47 30.90
CA ASN A 476 -4.38 3.69 29.45
C ASN A 476 -3.39 2.73 28.79
N MET A 477 -3.52 2.60 27.47
CA MET A 477 -2.52 1.97 26.62
C MET A 477 -1.19 2.73 26.70
N ASP A 478 -0.09 2.00 26.88
CA ASP A 478 1.25 2.56 26.97
C ASP A 478 2.24 1.68 26.20
N VAL A 479 2.94 2.27 25.24
CA VAL A 479 3.87 1.55 24.37
C VAL A 479 5.30 1.49 24.92
N ARG A 480 5.61 2.21 26.00
CA ARG A 480 6.95 2.19 26.61
C ARG A 480 7.44 0.77 26.94
N PRO A 481 6.62 -0.16 27.47
CA PRO A 481 7.07 -1.54 27.73
C PRO A 481 7.49 -2.29 26.45
N LEU A 482 6.83 -2.04 25.32
CA LEU A 482 7.24 -2.59 24.02
C LEU A 482 8.60 -2.04 23.60
N LEU A 483 8.81 -0.73 23.72
CA LEU A 483 10.09 -0.11 23.40
C LEU A 483 11.21 -0.60 24.32
N ASN A 484 10.94 -0.74 25.62
CA ASN A 484 11.88 -1.30 26.61
C ASN A 484 12.30 -2.73 26.25
N TYR A 485 11.36 -3.56 25.77
CA TYR A 485 11.65 -4.92 25.32
C TYR A 485 12.64 -4.93 24.15
N PHE A 486 12.46 -4.04 23.17
CA PHE A 486 13.26 -3.97 21.95
C PHE A 486 14.46 -3.01 22.03
N GLU A 487 14.71 -2.34 23.16
CA GLU A 487 15.79 -1.35 23.28
C GLU A 487 17.19 -1.88 22.90
N PRO A 488 17.58 -3.13 23.24
CA PRO A 488 18.87 -3.68 22.81
C PRO A 488 18.98 -3.78 21.28
N LEU A 489 17.91 -4.23 20.62
CA LEU A 489 17.83 -4.29 19.16
C LEU A 489 17.82 -2.89 18.56
N PHE A 490 17.07 -1.96 19.14
CA PHE A 490 17.00 -0.58 18.65
C PHE A 490 18.37 0.08 18.65
N THR A 491 19.13 -0.09 19.73
CA THR A 491 20.50 0.40 19.84
C THR A 491 21.42 -0.24 18.80
N TRP A 492 21.30 -1.55 18.59
CA TRP A 492 22.06 -2.26 17.56
C TRP A 492 21.69 -1.80 16.13
N LEU A 493 20.40 -1.62 15.81
CA LEU A 493 19.94 -1.14 14.50
C LEU A 493 20.42 0.28 14.20
N LYS A 494 20.48 1.17 15.22
CA LYS A 494 21.07 2.51 15.06
C LYS A 494 22.55 2.43 14.66
N GLU A 495 23.29 1.48 15.22
CA GLU A 495 24.69 1.24 14.85
C GLU A 495 24.83 0.73 13.42
N GLN A 496 24.06 -0.28 13.04
CA GLN A 496 24.13 -0.88 11.70
C GLN A 496 23.73 0.11 10.60
N ASN A 497 22.77 0.98 10.89
CA ASN A 497 22.23 1.92 9.91
C ASN A 497 23.03 3.23 9.80
N ARG A 498 24.19 3.37 10.47
CA ARG A 498 25.00 4.61 10.43
C ARG A 498 25.33 5.12 9.02
N ASN A 499 25.52 4.20 8.07
CA ASN A 499 25.85 4.51 6.67
C ASN A 499 24.66 4.33 5.71
N SER A 500 23.48 3.98 6.22
CA SER A 500 22.27 3.75 5.42
C SER A 500 21.28 4.89 5.61
N PHE A 501 20.44 5.15 4.61
CA PHE A 501 19.33 6.08 4.76
C PHE A 501 18.26 5.47 5.68
N VAL A 502 17.78 6.23 6.67
CA VAL A 502 16.69 5.83 7.58
C VAL A 502 15.43 6.63 7.23
N GLY A 503 14.31 5.93 7.05
CA GLY A 503 13.11 6.46 6.39
C GLY A 503 13.03 6.04 4.92
N TRP A 504 12.08 6.58 4.16
CA TRP A 504 11.82 6.20 2.77
C TRP A 504 11.30 7.37 1.93
N ASN A 505 11.59 7.33 0.63
CA ASN A 505 11.03 8.20 -0.38
C ASN A 505 9.74 7.59 -0.94
N THR A 506 8.65 8.35 -0.86
CA THR A 506 7.30 7.96 -1.28
C THR A 506 7.09 8.02 -2.79
N ASP A 507 7.89 8.81 -3.49
CA ASP A 507 7.76 9.04 -4.93
C ASP A 507 8.42 7.93 -5.77
N TRP A 508 9.32 7.15 -5.17
CA TRP A 508 9.96 6.03 -5.84
C TRP A 508 8.97 4.88 -6.06
N SER A 509 9.03 4.23 -7.23
CA SER A 509 8.37 2.95 -7.49
C SER A 509 9.23 2.06 -8.40
N PRO A 510 9.05 0.72 -8.36
CA PRO A 510 9.83 -0.22 -9.18
C PRO A 510 9.69 -0.04 -10.70
N TYR A 511 8.64 0.64 -11.16
CA TYR A 511 8.34 0.87 -12.58
C TYR A 511 8.60 2.32 -13.02
N ALA A 512 9.06 3.21 -12.11
CA ALA A 512 9.17 4.64 -12.39
C ALA A 512 10.20 4.98 -13.48
N ASP A 513 11.32 4.24 -13.53
CA ASP A 513 12.41 4.43 -14.48
C ASP A 513 12.03 4.01 -15.91
N GLN A 514 11.19 2.97 -16.04
CA GLN A 514 10.66 2.48 -17.31
C GLN A 514 9.43 3.26 -17.80
N SER A 515 8.88 4.15 -16.97
CA SER A 515 7.67 4.90 -17.29
C SER A 515 7.93 6.14 -18.16
N ILE A 516 6.97 6.45 -19.04
CA ILE A 516 6.95 7.65 -19.89
C ILE A 516 5.83 8.57 -19.40
N LYS A 517 6.16 9.85 -19.19
CA LYS A 517 5.19 10.86 -18.76
C LYS A 517 4.46 11.48 -19.96
N VAL A 518 3.13 11.53 -19.86
CA VAL A 518 2.24 12.12 -20.86
C VAL A 518 1.62 13.40 -20.32
N ARG A 519 1.48 14.42 -21.16
CA ARG A 519 0.70 15.64 -20.90
C ARG A 519 -0.25 15.92 -22.04
N ILE A 520 -1.52 16.19 -21.71
CA ILE A 520 -2.57 16.42 -22.69
C ILE A 520 -3.19 17.79 -22.47
N SER A 521 -3.19 18.62 -23.51
CA SER A 521 -3.68 20.00 -23.50
C SER A 521 -4.95 20.17 -24.35
N LEU A 522 -6.04 19.49 -23.98
CA LEU A 522 -7.30 19.46 -24.76
C LEU A 522 -7.86 20.85 -25.07
N LYS A 523 -7.95 21.73 -24.07
CA LYS A 523 -8.49 23.09 -24.26
C LYS A 523 -7.63 23.95 -25.17
N SER A 524 -6.32 23.73 -25.18
CA SER A 524 -5.39 24.45 -26.07
C SER A 524 -5.56 24.02 -27.52
N ALA A 525 -5.79 22.73 -27.77
CA ALA A 525 -5.94 22.18 -29.12
C ALA A 525 -7.33 22.42 -29.71
N LEU A 526 -8.39 22.25 -28.90
CA LEU A 526 -9.77 22.15 -29.40
C LEU A 526 -10.67 23.33 -29.00
N GLY A 527 -10.20 24.21 -28.11
CA GLY A 527 -10.98 25.35 -27.61
C GLY A 527 -12.31 24.90 -27.02
N GLU A 528 -13.41 25.49 -27.48
CA GLU A 528 -14.77 25.15 -27.03
C GLU A 528 -15.25 23.75 -27.46
N LYS A 529 -14.58 23.12 -28.43
CA LYS A 529 -14.89 21.75 -28.89
C LYS A 529 -14.14 20.67 -28.11
N ALA A 530 -13.42 21.04 -27.04
CA ALA A 530 -12.71 20.10 -26.20
C ALA A 530 -13.70 19.12 -25.54
N TYR A 531 -13.46 17.82 -25.73
CA TYR A 531 -14.18 16.77 -25.04
C TYR A 531 -13.65 16.58 -23.62
N GLU A 532 -14.38 15.84 -22.79
CA GLU A 532 -13.97 15.49 -21.44
C GLU A 532 -13.10 14.23 -21.44
N TRP A 533 -11.96 14.27 -20.75
CA TRP A 533 -11.10 13.11 -20.59
C TRP A 533 -11.61 12.22 -19.46
N ASN A 534 -12.25 11.11 -19.82
CA ASN A 534 -12.79 10.11 -18.89
C ASN A 534 -12.18 8.72 -19.12
N ASN A 535 -12.70 7.69 -18.44
CA ASN A 535 -12.20 6.33 -18.53
C ASN A 535 -12.28 5.72 -19.94
N ASN A 536 -13.20 6.18 -20.79
CA ASN A 536 -13.30 5.72 -22.18
C ASN A 536 -12.13 6.26 -23.01
N GLU A 537 -11.76 7.52 -22.82
CA GLU A 537 -10.58 8.13 -23.47
C GLU A 537 -9.28 7.47 -22.99
N MET A 538 -9.21 7.13 -21.70
CA MET A 538 -8.08 6.37 -21.15
C MET A 538 -7.99 4.96 -21.74
N TYR A 539 -9.12 4.25 -21.90
CA TYR A 539 -9.16 2.97 -22.60
C TYR A 539 -8.65 3.10 -24.03
N LEU A 540 -9.16 4.08 -24.79
CA LEU A 540 -8.75 4.34 -26.16
C LEU A 540 -7.25 4.68 -26.27
N PHE A 541 -6.71 5.41 -25.29
CA PHE A 541 -5.28 5.73 -25.22
C PHE A 541 -4.45 4.44 -25.05
N ARG A 542 -4.80 3.61 -24.07
CA ARG A 542 -4.12 2.33 -23.83
C ARG A 542 -4.19 1.41 -25.04
N SER A 543 -5.35 1.31 -25.70
CA SER A 543 -5.50 0.53 -26.94
C SER A 543 -4.65 1.08 -28.09
N SER A 544 -4.49 2.41 -28.17
CA SER A 544 -3.66 3.06 -29.19
C SER A 544 -2.17 2.79 -28.97
N ILE A 545 -1.71 2.81 -27.71
CA ILE A 545 -0.34 2.41 -27.35
C ILE A 545 -0.13 0.92 -27.64
N ALA A 546 -1.05 0.04 -27.23
CA ALA A 546 -0.96 -1.39 -27.53
C ALA A 546 -0.93 -1.66 -29.05
N TYR A 547 -1.69 -0.90 -29.85
CA TYR A 547 -1.60 -0.93 -31.31
C TYR A 547 -0.19 -0.56 -31.80
N ALA A 548 0.38 0.55 -31.34
CA ALA A 548 1.73 0.99 -31.74
C ALA A 548 2.79 -0.07 -31.40
N MET A 549 2.69 -0.68 -30.22
CA MET A 549 3.58 -1.76 -29.79
C MET A 549 3.47 -2.99 -30.70
N ARG A 550 2.25 -3.45 -31.01
CA ARG A 550 2.04 -4.58 -31.94
C ARG A 550 2.70 -4.34 -33.30
N GLN A 551 2.51 -3.15 -33.85
CA GLN A 551 3.06 -2.81 -35.15
C GLN A 551 4.59 -2.71 -35.12
N TYR A 552 5.17 -2.03 -34.12
CA TYR A 552 6.62 -1.94 -33.97
C TYR A 552 7.28 -3.31 -33.86
N PHE A 553 6.77 -4.21 -33.02
CA PHE A 553 7.33 -5.57 -32.90
C PHE A 553 7.16 -6.37 -34.20
N SER A 554 6.05 -6.19 -34.92
CA SER A 554 5.82 -6.86 -36.20
C SER A 554 6.77 -6.36 -37.29
N GLU A 555 6.97 -5.06 -37.40
CA GLU A 555 7.72 -4.44 -38.51
C GLU A 555 9.24 -4.36 -38.25
N VAL A 556 9.65 -4.12 -37.00
CA VAL A 556 11.06 -3.91 -36.65
C VAL A 556 11.71 -5.19 -36.13
N LYS A 557 10.99 -5.97 -35.31
CA LYS A 557 11.52 -7.16 -34.64
C LYS A 557 11.11 -8.47 -35.33
N ASN A 558 10.21 -8.42 -36.33
CA ASN A 558 9.60 -9.59 -36.97
C ASN A 558 8.95 -10.56 -35.97
N GLN A 559 8.32 -10.02 -34.92
CA GLN A 559 7.65 -10.80 -33.87
C GLN A 559 6.18 -10.41 -33.77
N THR A 560 5.30 -11.41 -33.70
CA THR A 560 3.86 -11.20 -33.49
C THR A 560 3.53 -11.34 -32.01
N ILE A 561 3.57 -10.23 -31.27
CA ILE A 561 3.23 -10.18 -29.85
C ILE A 561 1.85 -9.53 -29.68
N PRO A 562 0.86 -10.21 -29.07
CA PRO A 562 -0.52 -9.73 -29.01
C PRO A 562 -0.74 -8.74 -27.84
N PHE A 563 -0.07 -7.59 -27.84
CA PHE A 563 -0.32 -6.56 -26.82
C PHE A 563 -1.78 -6.12 -26.83
N VAL A 564 -2.37 -5.97 -25.63
CA VAL A 564 -3.73 -5.46 -25.39
C VAL A 564 -3.67 -4.27 -24.43
N GLU A 565 -4.80 -3.60 -24.20
CA GLU A 565 -4.90 -2.45 -23.30
C GLU A 565 -4.46 -2.75 -21.87
N ASP A 566 -4.65 -3.98 -21.39
CA ASP A 566 -4.25 -4.42 -20.05
C ASP A 566 -2.73 -4.49 -19.88
N ASN A 567 -1.98 -4.51 -20.98
CA ASN A 567 -0.52 -4.46 -20.92
C ASN A 567 0.03 -3.03 -20.78
N VAL A 568 -0.83 -2.00 -20.88
CA VAL A 568 -0.44 -0.60 -20.76
C VAL A 568 -0.86 -0.08 -19.38
N TRP A 569 0.10 -0.05 -18.47
CA TRP A 569 -0.11 0.31 -17.07
C TRP A 569 -0.02 1.81 -16.90
N VAL A 570 -1.02 2.42 -16.26
CA VAL A 570 -1.10 3.87 -16.05
C VAL A 570 -0.94 4.19 -14.57
N SER A 571 -0.15 5.21 -14.25
CA SER A 571 0.09 5.68 -12.88
C SER A 571 0.11 7.21 -12.81
N ASP A 572 0.02 7.77 -11.60
CA ASP A 572 0.11 9.21 -11.33
C ASP A 572 -0.88 10.07 -12.14
N LEU A 573 -2.12 9.61 -12.32
CA LEU A 573 -3.15 10.36 -13.02
C LEU A 573 -3.52 11.66 -12.26
N LYS A 574 -3.39 12.81 -12.94
CA LYS A 574 -3.71 14.14 -12.39
C LYS A 574 -4.87 14.82 -13.14
N PRO A 575 -5.60 15.76 -12.48
CA PRO A 575 -6.70 16.52 -13.09
C PRO A 575 -6.31 17.37 -14.31
N ARG A 576 -5.04 17.78 -14.44
CA ARG A 576 -4.53 18.49 -15.63
C ARG A 576 -4.27 17.55 -16.82
N ILE A 577 -4.79 16.33 -16.78
CA ILE A 577 -4.59 15.27 -17.76
C ILE A 577 -3.10 15.03 -18.00
N SER A 578 -2.43 14.62 -16.92
CA SER A 578 -1.07 14.09 -16.97
C SER A 578 -1.01 12.79 -16.21
N PHE A 579 -0.25 11.84 -16.72
CA PHE A 579 -0.05 10.53 -16.13
C PHE A 579 1.26 9.94 -16.64
N ASN A 580 1.77 8.91 -15.98
CA ASN A 580 2.86 8.09 -16.48
C ASN A 580 2.33 6.75 -16.97
N PHE A 581 2.99 6.12 -17.93
CA PHE A 581 2.68 4.75 -18.30
C PHE A 581 3.93 3.95 -18.67
N PHE A 582 3.82 2.63 -18.55
CA PHE A 582 4.79 1.65 -19.04
C PHE A 582 4.05 0.47 -19.68
N VAL A 583 4.79 -0.40 -20.37
CA VAL A 583 4.20 -1.55 -21.09
C VAL A 583 4.83 -2.85 -20.57
N THR A 584 4.02 -3.89 -20.37
CA THR A 584 4.49 -5.24 -20.04
C THR A 584 4.24 -6.23 -21.16
N SER A 585 4.93 -7.36 -21.15
CA SER A 585 4.65 -8.46 -22.06
C SER A 585 3.28 -9.10 -21.79
N PRO A 586 2.55 -9.56 -22.84
CA PRO A 586 1.30 -10.28 -22.65
C PRO A 586 1.48 -11.54 -21.82
N GLY A 587 0.64 -11.72 -20.78
CA GLY A 587 0.68 -12.89 -19.91
C GLY A 587 1.86 -12.95 -18.94
N ASN A 588 2.74 -11.94 -18.91
CA ASN A 588 3.85 -11.85 -17.97
C ASN A 588 4.02 -10.42 -17.46
N VAL A 589 3.48 -10.15 -16.26
CA VAL A 589 3.54 -8.82 -15.63
C VAL A 589 4.97 -8.42 -15.23
N SER A 590 5.84 -9.39 -14.97
CA SER A 590 7.20 -9.16 -14.50
C SER A 590 8.15 -8.73 -15.62
N ASP A 591 7.78 -8.96 -16.88
CA ASP A 591 8.56 -8.56 -18.05
C ASP A 591 8.08 -7.18 -18.56
N ILE A 592 8.70 -6.13 -18.03
CA ILE A 592 8.47 -4.75 -18.46
C ILE A 592 9.26 -4.50 -19.75
N ILE A 593 8.56 -4.05 -20.79
CA ILE A 593 9.18 -3.66 -22.06
C ILE A 593 10.07 -2.43 -21.82
N PRO A 594 11.35 -2.46 -22.21
CA PRO A 594 12.27 -1.35 -21.96
C PRO A 594 11.74 -0.04 -22.53
N ARG A 595 11.87 1.04 -21.74
CA ARG A 595 11.41 2.39 -22.13
C ARG A 595 11.88 2.80 -23.52
N THR A 596 13.12 2.48 -23.89
CA THR A 596 13.69 2.82 -25.20
C THR A 596 12.92 2.21 -26.36
N GLU A 597 12.43 0.97 -26.21
CA GLU A 597 11.62 0.31 -27.25
C GLU A 597 10.22 0.93 -27.33
N VAL A 598 9.63 1.28 -26.19
CA VAL A 598 8.34 1.98 -26.13
C VAL A 598 8.45 3.36 -26.79
N GLU A 599 9.55 4.09 -26.58
CA GLU A 599 9.80 5.38 -27.23
C GLU A 599 9.91 5.24 -28.76
N GLU A 600 10.58 4.21 -29.27
CA GLU A 600 10.68 3.95 -30.71
C GLU A 600 9.32 3.60 -31.33
N ALA A 601 8.55 2.73 -30.67
CA ALA A 601 7.20 2.37 -31.11
C ALA A 601 6.29 3.61 -31.18
N ILE A 602 6.35 4.49 -30.18
CA ILE A 602 5.56 5.72 -30.16
C ILE A 602 6.02 6.66 -31.28
N ARG A 603 7.33 6.84 -31.51
CA ARG A 603 7.82 7.71 -32.60
C ARG A 603 7.31 7.26 -33.96
N MET A 604 7.31 5.95 -34.23
CA MET A 604 6.85 5.39 -35.50
C MET A 604 5.35 5.64 -35.75
N TYR A 605 4.55 5.62 -34.68
CA TYR A 605 3.09 5.71 -34.77
C TYR A 605 2.50 7.00 -34.19
N ARG A 606 3.32 8.01 -33.88
CA ARG A 606 2.92 9.24 -33.19
C ARG A 606 1.81 9.98 -33.93
N SER A 607 1.95 10.16 -35.24
CA SER A 607 0.94 10.80 -36.09
C SER A 607 -0.43 10.12 -35.97
N ARG A 608 -0.47 8.79 -35.97
CA ARG A 608 -1.71 8.02 -35.84
C ARG A 608 -2.33 8.14 -34.44
N ILE A 609 -1.52 8.17 -33.39
CA ILE A 609 -1.99 8.38 -32.02
C ILE A 609 -2.61 9.79 -31.90
N ASN A 610 -1.93 10.80 -32.43
CA ASN A 610 -2.41 12.18 -32.46
C ASN A 610 -3.77 12.30 -33.18
N ASP A 611 -3.91 11.68 -34.35
CA ASP A 611 -5.15 11.69 -35.15
C ASP A 611 -6.35 11.12 -34.40
N VAL A 612 -6.15 10.04 -33.61
CA VAL A 612 -7.21 9.41 -32.80
C VAL A 612 -7.83 10.41 -31.82
N PHE A 613 -7.01 11.27 -31.22
CA PHE A 613 -7.44 12.25 -30.22
C PHE A 613 -7.68 13.66 -30.79
N ARG A 614 -7.44 13.86 -32.10
CA ARG A 614 -7.45 15.18 -32.77
C ARG A 614 -6.49 16.17 -32.11
N LEU A 615 -5.35 15.66 -31.67
CA LEU A 615 -4.27 16.43 -31.06
C LEU A 615 -3.08 16.52 -32.02
N ASP A 616 -2.10 17.33 -31.66
CA ASP A 616 -0.82 17.48 -32.34
C ASP A 616 0.33 17.25 -31.36
N ASP A 617 1.57 17.32 -31.86
CA ASP A 617 2.76 17.07 -31.03
C ASP A 617 2.96 18.05 -29.87
N ASN A 618 2.29 19.21 -29.89
CA ASN A 618 2.35 20.22 -28.83
C ASN A 618 1.23 20.03 -27.79
N SER A 619 0.13 19.40 -28.18
CA SER A 619 -1.03 19.19 -27.32
C SER A 619 -1.13 17.76 -26.77
N LEU A 620 -0.43 16.80 -27.38
CA LEU A 620 -0.14 15.48 -26.83
C LEU A 620 1.39 15.29 -26.72
N GLU A 621 1.91 15.60 -25.54
CA GLU A 621 3.34 15.53 -25.26
C GLU A 621 3.71 14.21 -24.58
N PHE A 622 4.66 13.48 -25.14
CA PHE A 622 5.38 12.39 -24.48
C PHE A 622 6.74 12.93 -24.03
N LEU A 623 6.94 13.16 -22.73
CA LEU A 623 8.16 13.78 -22.22
C LEU A 623 9.39 12.90 -22.49
N GLY A 624 10.36 13.46 -23.22
CA GLY A 624 11.56 12.74 -23.67
C GLY A 624 11.50 12.28 -25.13
N ILE A 625 10.32 12.29 -25.77
CA ILE A 625 10.15 11.93 -27.18
C ILE A 625 10.01 13.19 -28.03
N GLN A 626 10.97 13.41 -28.94
CA GLN A 626 10.96 14.57 -29.84
C GLN A 626 9.73 14.59 -30.77
N PRO A 627 9.16 15.77 -31.08
CA PRO A 627 8.09 15.93 -32.06
C PRO A 627 8.45 15.34 -33.43
N THR A 628 7.45 14.80 -34.12
CA THR A 628 7.54 14.32 -35.50
C THR A 628 7.31 15.43 -36.55
N LEU A 629 6.89 16.63 -36.13
CA LEU A 629 6.75 17.77 -37.03
C LEU A 629 8.09 18.11 -37.70
N GLY A 630 8.10 18.04 -39.04
CA GLY A 630 9.18 18.61 -39.85
C GLY A 630 9.26 20.14 -39.68
N PRO A 631 10.39 20.76 -40.03
CA PRO A 631 10.51 22.21 -40.00
C PRO A 631 9.39 22.87 -40.82
N PRO A 632 8.90 24.05 -40.42
CA PRO A 632 7.84 24.75 -41.16
C PRO A 632 8.26 24.92 -42.62
N TYR A 633 7.30 24.75 -43.53
CA TYR A 633 7.53 24.89 -44.97
C TYR A 633 8.16 26.26 -45.27
N GLU A 634 9.43 26.26 -45.66
CA GLU A 634 10.05 27.42 -46.28
C GLU A 634 9.61 27.45 -47.75
N PRO A 635 8.84 28.47 -48.19
CA PRO A 635 8.50 28.59 -49.60
C PRO A 635 9.79 28.67 -50.43
N PRO A 636 9.88 27.98 -51.59
CA PRO A 636 11.10 27.92 -52.41
C PRO A 636 11.55 29.29 -52.94
N VAL A 637 10.71 30.31 -52.76
CA VAL A 637 11.01 31.70 -53.11
C VAL A 637 10.59 32.58 -51.93
N THR A 638 11.50 33.40 -51.44
CA THR A 638 11.19 34.43 -50.44
C THR A 638 10.18 35.40 -51.05
N ILE A 639 8.96 35.42 -50.51
CA ILE A 639 7.82 36.21 -51.01
C ILE A 639 8.20 37.70 -51.19
N TRP A 640 9.06 38.22 -50.31
CA TRP A 640 9.56 39.59 -50.42
C TRP A 640 10.42 39.85 -51.67
N LEU A 641 11.16 38.87 -52.20
CA LEU A 641 11.92 39.03 -53.45
C LEU A 641 11.00 39.16 -54.67
N ILE A 642 9.86 38.47 -54.68
CA ILE A 642 8.86 38.61 -55.74
C ILE A 642 8.23 40.01 -55.66
N VAL A 643 7.82 40.44 -54.46
CA VAL A 643 7.27 41.78 -54.25
C VAL A 643 8.29 42.87 -54.62
N PHE A 644 9.54 42.72 -54.21
CA PHE A 644 10.64 43.62 -54.56
C PHE A 644 10.88 43.69 -56.07
N GLY A 645 10.91 42.54 -56.76
CA GLY A 645 11.08 42.47 -58.21
C GLY A 645 9.95 43.17 -58.96
N VAL A 646 8.70 42.99 -58.54
CA VAL A 646 7.53 43.67 -59.14
C VAL A 646 7.59 45.18 -58.89
N VAL A 647 7.88 45.61 -57.67
CA VAL A 647 7.96 47.03 -57.31
C VAL A 647 9.09 47.72 -58.09
N MET A 648 10.28 47.13 -58.13
CA MET A 648 11.41 47.67 -58.90
C MET A 648 11.14 47.69 -60.40
N GLY A 649 10.46 46.67 -60.94
CA GLY A 649 10.02 46.66 -62.33
C GLY A 649 9.10 47.84 -62.68
N VAL A 650 8.09 48.10 -61.83
CA VAL A 650 7.18 49.25 -62.01
C VAL A 650 7.91 50.58 -61.88
N VAL A 651 8.84 50.71 -60.93
CA VAL A 651 9.64 51.92 -60.73
C VAL A 651 10.53 52.20 -61.95
N VAL A 652 11.21 51.19 -62.48
CA VAL A 652 12.08 51.35 -63.66
C VAL A 652 11.25 51.75 -64.89
N VAL A 653 10.09 51.10 -65.11
CA VAL A 653 9.18 51.49 -66.20
C VAL A 653 8.69 52.93 -66.02
N GLY A 654 8.33 53.32 -64.79
CA GLY A 654 7.96 54.70 -64.47
C GLY A 654 9.07 55.71 -64.78
N ILE A 655 10.32 55.42 -64.40
CA ILE A 655 11.48 56.27 -64.67
C ILE A 655 11.71 56.41 -66.19
N VAL A 656 11.67 55.31 -66.94
CA VAL A 656 11.86 55.33 -68.40
C VAL A 656 10.78 56.15 -69.09
N LEU A 657 9.51 56.01 -68.68
CA LEU A 657 8.39 56.79 -69.21
C LEU A 657 8.53 58.28 -68.89
N LEU A 658 9.00 58.64 -67.69
CA LEU A 658 9.24 60.03 -67.30
C LEU A 658 10.39 60.66 -68.10
N ILE A 659 11.49 59.93 -68.33
CA ILE A 659 12.61 60.39 -69.17
C ILE A 659 12.14 60.61 -70.62
N PHE A 660 11.41 59.65 -71.19
CA PHE A 660 10.88 59.78 -72.55
C PHE A 660 9.88 60.92 -72.68
N SER A 661 8.99 61.10 -71.70
CA SER A 661 8.05 62.21 -71.63
C SER A 661 8.78 63.55 -71.54
N GLY A 662 9.82 63.65 -70.70
CA GLY A 662 10.65 64.85 -70.56
C GLY A 662 11.39 65.24 -71.85
N ILE A 663 11.95 64.27 -72.58
CA ILE A 663 12.60 64.49 -73.88
C ILE A 663 11.57 64.93 -74.94
N ARG A 664 10.38 64.32 -74.94
CA ARG A 664 9.29 64.68 -75.86
C ARG A 664 8.74 66.09 -75.60
N ASN A 665 8.68 66.51 -74.34
CA ASN A 665 8.20 67.85 -73.97
C ASN A 665 9.23 68.95 -74.30
N ARG A 666 10.54 68.68 -74.17
CA ARG A 666 11.59 69.59 -74.66
C ARG A 666 11.51 69.80 -76.18
N ARG A 667 11.30 68.73 -76.96
CA ARG A 667 11.09 68.84 -78.41
C ARG A 667 9.83 69.62 -78.82
N LYS A 668 8.79 69.64 -77.97
CA LYS A 668 7.58 70.46 -78.21
C LYS A 668 7.78 71.94 -77.85
N ASN A 669 8.55 72.24 -76.80
CA ASN A 669 8.79 73.62 -76.37
C ASN A 669 9.79 74.40 -77.25
N ASP A 670 10.68 73.72 -77.97
CA ASP A 670 11.57 74.38 -78.95
C ASP A 670 10.83 74.83 -80.23
N GLN A 671 9.60 74.36 -80.48
CA GLN A 671 8.77 74.75 -81.63
C GLN A 671 7.79 75.90 -81.34
N ALA A 672 7.65 76.35 -80.08
CA ALA A 672 6.62 77.31 -79.66
C ALA A 672 7.17 78.68 -79.19
N ARG A 673 8.45 79.00 -79.44
CA ARG A 673 9.05 80.31 -79.15
C ARG A 673 9.26 81.10 -80.44
N GLY A 674 8.21 81.76 -80.90
CA GLY A 674 8.25 82.87 -81.84
C GLY A 674 7.12 83.82 -81.52
N GLU A 675 7.47 85.00 -80.99
CA GLU A 675 6.69 86.26 -80.91
C GLU A 675 5.36 86.16 -80.12
N GLU A 676 5.09 86.91 -79.03
CA GLU A 676 5.05 88.38 -78.94
C GLU A 676 4.81 88.87 -77.48
N ASN A 677 4.77 90.20 -77.35
CA ASN A 677 5.05 91.11 -76.23
C ASN A 677 3.83 91.39 -75.29
N PRO A 678 3.89 92.28 -74.26
CA PRO A 678 3.28 92.09 -72.95
C PRO A 678 2.11 93.08 -72.73
N TYR A 679 1.47 93.03 -71.55
CA TYR A 679 0.33 93.83 -71.07
C TYR A 679 -1.06 93.36 -71.52
N ALA A 680 -1.74 92.63 -70.63
CA ALA A 680 -3.10 92.96 -70.19
C ALA A 680 -3.53 92.15 -68.94
N SER A 681 -3.75 92.89 -67.85
CA SER A 681 -4.71 92.68 -66.75
C SER A 681 -4.75 91.35 -65.97
N VAL A 682 -4.06 91.39 -64.82
CA VAL A 682 -4.48 91.07 -63.45
C VAL A 682 -5.87 90.44 -63.25
N ASP A 683 -5.91 89.30 -62.54
CA ASP A 683 -6.94 89.06 -61.53
C ASP A 683 -6.30 88.57 -60.22
N LEU A 684 -6.74 89.19 -59.13
CA LEU A 684 -6.25 89.12 -57.76
C LEU A 684 -7.25 88.29 -56.95
N SER A 685 -6.90 87.05 -56.58
CA SER A 685 -7.35 86.47 -55.30
C SER A 685 -6.76 85.08 -55.05
N LYS A 686 -6.26 84.91 -53.81
CA LYS A 686 -5.76 83.69 -53.14
C LYS A 686 -4.35 83.28 -53.59
N GLY A 687 -3.26 83.54 -52.83
CA GLY A 687 -3.09 83.45 -51.39
C GLY A 687 -3.00 81.97 -50.99
N GLU A 688 -1.92 81.41 -50.42
CA GLU A 688 -0.73 81.94 -49.76
C GLU A 688 0.35 80.84 -49.65
N ASN A 689 1.60 81.31 -49.65
CA ASN A 689 2.75 80.93 -48.83
C ASN A 689 3.17 79.46 -48.63
N ASN A 690 4.22 79.09 -49.37
CA ASN A 690 5.41 78.39 -48.86
C ASN A 690 6.47 79.50 -48.60
N PRO A 691 7.32 79.48 -47.56
CA PRO A 691 8.42 78.49 -47.46
C PRO A 691 8.77 78.15 -45.98
N GLY A 692 9.48 77.09 -45.65
CA GLY A 692 10.87 76.86 -46.01
C GLY A 692 11.63 76.43 -44.76
N PHE A 693 12.06 75.17 -44.79
CA PHE A 693 13.35 74.65 -44.30
C PHE A 693 13.98 75.28 -43.04
N GLN A 694 14.08 74.44 -41.99
CA GLN A 694 15.28 74.21 -41.17
C GLN A 694 15.02 72.91 -40.36
N ASN A 695 15.77 71.82 -40.63
CA ASN A 695 16.91 71.32 -39.84
C ASN A 695 16.60 71.18 -38.33
N VAL A 696 16.91 70.13 -37.58
CA VAL A 696 17.79 68.96 -37.69
C VAL A 696 17.59 68.17 -36.36
N ASP A 697 17.71 66.85 -36.43
CA ASP A 697 18.11 65.87 -35.39
C ASP A 697 17.34 65.59 -34.07
N ASP A 698 17.55 64.32 -33.71
CA ASP A 698 17.42 63.59 -32.43
C ASP A 698 16.04 63.08 -32.00
N ALA A 699 15.73 61.79 -32.18
CA ALA A 699 16.24 60.60 -31.48
C ALA A 699 15.63 60.41 -30.07
N GLN A 700 14.61 59.55 -29.95
CA GLN A 700 14.67 58.26 -29.24
C GLN A 700 13.26 57.70 -29.03
N THR A 701 13.07 56.50 -29.53
CA THR A 701 11.87 55.67 -29.43
C THR A 701 11.83 54.90 -28.12
N SER A 702 10.63 54.84 -27.54
CA SER A 702 10.18 53.82 -26.59
C SER A 702 9.50 52.66 -27.31
N PHE A 703 9.62 51.47 -26.70
CA PHE A 703 8.91 50.21 -26.91
C PHE A 703 9.33 49.32 -28.09
#